data_AF-A0A847FKA0-F1
#
_entry.id   AF-A0A847FKA0-F1
#
_cell.length_a   1.000
_cell.length_b   1.000
_cell.length_c   1.000
_cell.angle_alpha   90.00
_cell.angle_beta   90.00
_cell.angle_gamma   90.00
#
_symmetry.space_group_name_H-M   'P 1'
#
loop_
_entity.id
_entity.type
_entity.pdbx_description
1 polymer ?
#
loop_
_entity_poly.entity_id
_entity_poly.type
_entity_poly.pdbx_seq_one_letter_code
_entity_poly.pdbx_strand_id
1 'polypeptide(L)'
;MTKSRFLLASLAALLSLLWGWAVQAQGILPEATAEPGVVRFILFYSDTCPHCHEVMENYLPTVYEKYGDRVEYQYIGIHNNTEGYQAMLALESSLGVPQSEQGYIPALVIGDQVLIGGDQIPARLEGLIDQYLAQGGVDYPSLEDLPTVVVPTPGPKVQVLVFVDQASPSFQELSTLMISLGQQHGSGFEPYAADISTAQAREALDRLHEALGEAPYTDGTPEVLIDRTLLIGMDEIEAELPGLIDDYLARGGVNLPSLEALAGETPVPEESATPTPTPGAAAPIYMAYFEQSGCQECARTMYDLQVVQEQYPQLVVESFAMEEAGNKALNEWLSEKYGVPEEKRLSTPMVFVGEDVLIGEEAILDNLLPAVGRYAAEGAPRTWEDFDPEAGEEGILARFQSLGALTVLGAGLIDGLNPCAFATLVFFVSYMAFTGRRGREVLFVGVAFTLGVFLTYLLVGVGLLKVVQSLGILSSLGRWVYLFTALLCAILAALTFRDLARARRGKPGEMTLKLPLPLRKRINKVIREGAQVRAFVGMAFVTGFLVSLIELACTGQVYLPTIVYVLSQPELAARAFLYLLLYCLMFVLPLVVVFVLSYLGTTSEQLGQFVNRHTASIKLLTGVIFVGLALWMTWTLAPLFGLAIAWQKWLLMAGVVVAIAVAAALLRTRDKTQARMAARRRRSRA
;
A
#
# COMPACT_ATOMS: atom_id res chain seq x y z
N MET A 1 32.66 24.68 -62.86
CA MET A 1 32.03 23.34 -62.65
C MET A 1 32.97 22.30 -61.99
N THR A 2 33.97 22.71 -61.20
CA THR A 2 35.01 21.78 -60.68
C THR A 2 35.05 21.61 -59.16
N LYS A 3 34.39 22.46 -58.36
CA LYS A 3 34.36 22.32 -56.89
C LYS A 3 33.23 21.43 -56.34
N SER A 4 32.11 21.31 -57.06
CA SER A 4 30.97 20.45 -56.63
C SER A 4 31.24 18.95 -56.87
N ARG A 5 32.07 18.58 -57.85
CA ARG A 5 32.42 17.18 -58.14
C ARG A 5 33.38 16.57 -57.11
N PHE A 6 34.21 17.39 -56.46
CA PHE A 6 35.15 16.94 -55.43
C PHE A 6 34.46 16.61 -54.09
N LEU A 7 33.43 17.38 -53.71
CA LEU A 7 32.65 17.13 -52.49
C LEU A 7 31.76 15.88 -52.61
N LEU A 8 31.20 15.61 -53.78
CA LEU A 8 30.43 14.39 -54.05
C LEU A 8 31.31 13.13 -54.11
N ALA A 9 32.52 13.22 -54.66
CA ALA A 9 33.47 12.10 -54.67
C ALA A 9 34.01 11.77 -53.26
N SER A 10 34.17 12.77 -52.40
CA SER A 10 34.64 12.59 -51.02
C SER A 10 33.56 11.96 -50.12
N LEU A 11 32.28 12.29 -50.34
CA LEU A 11 31.16 11.67 -49.61
C LEU A 11 30.94 10.21 -50.03
N ALA A 12 31.10 9.90 -51.32
CA ALA A 12 30.97 8.53 -51.84
C ALA A 12 32.10 7.60 -51.36
N ALA A 13 33.32 8.11 -51.19
CA ALA A 13 34.46 7.35 -50.65
C ALA A 13 34.29 7.05 -49.14
N LEU A 14 33.70 7.96 -48.37
CA LEU A 14 33.39 7.75 -46.94
C LEU A 14 32.23 6.77 -46.74
N LEU A 15 31.22 6.78 -47.61
CA LEU A 15 30.12 5.80 -47.58
C LEU A 15 30.54 4.39 -48.02
N SER A 16 31.50 4.27 -48.95
CA SER A 16 32.02 2.96 -49.38
C SER A 16 33.01 2.33 -48.40
N LEU A 17 33.73 3.14 -47.60
CA LEU A 17 34.53 2.65 -46.47
C LEU A 17 33.66 2.17 -45.28
N LEU A 18 32.48 2.76 -45.08
CA LEU A 18 31.52 2.32 -44.06
C LEU A 18 30.73 1.07 -44.47
N TRP A 19 30.54 0.83 -45.77
CA TRP A 19 29.92 -0.41 -46.26
C TRP A 19 30.91 -1.59 -46.33
N GLY A 20 32.20 -1.35 -46.50
CA GLY A 20 33.21 -2.41 -46.58
C GLY A 20 33.47 -3.18 -45.28
N TRP A 21 33.20 -2.57 -44.11
CA TRP A 21 33.33 -3.23 -42.80
C TRP A 21 32.08 -4.03 -42.39
N ALA A 22 30.95 -3.86 -43.07
CA ALA A 22 29.71 -4.58 -42.76
C ALA A 22 29.56 -5.93 -43.48
N VAL A 23 30.47 -6.26 -44.42
CA VAL A 23 30.32 -7.41 -45.34
C VAL A 23 31.26 -8.60 -45.03
N GLN A 24 32.07 -8.52 -43.97
CA GLN A 24 32.98 -9.63 -43.58
C GLN A 24 32.54 -10.44 -42.35
N ALA A 25 31.25 -10.45 -42.03
CA ALA A 25 30.67 -11.35 -41.02
C ALA A 25 29.52 -12.23 -41.57
N GLN A 26 29.50 -12.51 -42.88
CA GLN A 26 28.69 -13.59 -43.45
C GLN A 26 29.59 -14.78 -43.77
N GLY A 27 29.99 -15.47 -42.69
CA GLY A 27 30.30 -16.88 -42.79
C GLY A 27 29.01 -17.63 -43.14
N ILE A 28 29.13 -18.56 -44.08
CA ILE A 28 28.09 -19.46 -44.57
C ILE A 28 27.41 -20.14 -43.38
N LEU A 29 26.17 -19.75 -43.08
CA LEU A 29 25.27 -20.56 -42.26
C LEU A 29 24.51 -21.48 -43.22
N PRO A 30 24.37 -22.78 -42.89
CA PRO A 30 23.56 -23.67 -43.69
C PRO A 30 22.12 -23.15 -43.67
N GLU A 31 21.48 -23.15 -44.83
CA GLU A 31 20.06 -22.86 -45.00
C GLU A 31 19.28 -23.99 -44.33
N ALA A 32 19.11 -23.86 -43.01
CA ALA A 32 18.18 -24.67 -42.26
C ALA A 32 16.79 -24.24 -42.72
N THR A 33 16.08 -25.16 -43.36
CA THR A 33 14.62 -25.14 -43.45
C THR A 33 14.08 -25.18 -42.02
N ALA A 34 14.08 -24.04 -41.33
CA ALA A 34 13.43 -23.89 -40.05
C ALA A 34 11.93 -23.81 -40.34
N GLU A 35 11.17 -24.76 -39.78
CA GLU A 35 9.73 -24.59 -39.66
C GLU A 35 9.42 -23.20 -39.11
N PRO A 36 8.31 -22.55 -39.52
CA PRO A 36 7.98 -21.23 -39.00
C PRO A 36 7.95 -21.30 -37.48
N GLY A 37 8.89 -20.58 -36.84
CA GLY A 37 9.03 -20.60 -35.38
C GLY A 37 7.71 -20.27 -34.71
N VAL A 38 7.31 -21.11 -33.75
CA VAL A 38 6.11 -20.92 -32.93
C VAL A 38 6.53 -20.35 -31.58
N VAL A 39 5.78 -19.37 -31.08
CA VAL A 39 5.95 -18.82 -29.74
C VAL A 39 4.88 -19.40 -28.83
N ARG A 40 5.31 -20.04 -27.75
CA ARG A 40 4.43 -20.64 -26.75
C ARG A 40 4.59 -19.93 -25.42
N PHE A 41 3.49 -19.73 -24.71
CA PHE A 41 3.49 -19.14 -23.38
C PHE A 41 2.42 -19.76 -22.48
N ILE A 42 2.65 -19.70 -21.17
CA ILE A 42 1.70 -20.15 -20.15
C ILE A 42 1.06 -18.94 -19.50
N LEU A 43 -0.27 -18.92 -19.35
CA LEU A 43 -1.00 -17.96 -18.54
C LEU A 43 -1.60 -18.68 -17.32
N PHE A 44 -1.19 -18.25 -16.13
CA PHE A 44 -1.80 -18.62 -14.86
C PHE A 44 -2.95 -17.67 -14.54
N TYR A 45 -4.10 -18.23 -14.18
CA TYR A 45 -5.35 -17.48 -14.01
C TYR A 45 -6.26 -18.08 -12.93
N SER A 46 -7.26 -17.32 -12.49
CA SER A 46 -8.35 -17.79 -11.62
C SER A 46 -9.70 -17.46 -12.24
N ASP A 47 -10.68 -18.37 -12.07
CA ASP A 47 -12.07 -18.16 -12.54
C ASP A 47 -12.80 -17.04 -11.79
N THR A 48 -12.26 -16.59 -10.67
CA THR A 48 -12.83 -15.49 -9.86
C THR A 48 -12.12 -14.15 -10.08
N CYS A 49 -11.13 -14.09 -10.98
CA CYS A 49 -10.24 -12.94 -11.17
C CYS A 49 -10.69 -12.05 -12.36
N PRO A 50 -11.25 -10.84 -12.12
CA PRO A 50 -11.73 -9.98 -13.21
C PRO A 50 -10.64 -9.56 -14.20
N HIS A 51 -9.41 -9.34 -13.71
CA HIS A 51 -8.28 -9.01 -14.58
C HIS A 51 -7.86 -10.17 -15.48
N CYS A 52 -8.07 -11.40 -15.03
CA CYS A 52 -7.81 -12.60 -15.80
C CYS A 52 -8.81 -12.72 -16.95
N HIS A 53 -10.10 -12.51 -16.68
CA HIS A 53 -11.14 -12.43 -17.71
C HIS A 53 -10.86 -11.33 -18.73
N GLU A 54 -10.43 -10.15 -18.30
CA GLU A 54 -10.06 -9.07 -19.23
C GLU A 54 -8.93 -9.49 -20.19
N VAL A 55 -7.88 -10.13 -19.66
CA VAL A 55 -6.77 -10.62 -20.49
C VAL A 55 -7.23 -11.74 -21.42
N MET A 56 -7.99 -12.72 -20.92
CA MET A 56 -8.37 -13.92 -21.66
C MET A 56 -9.46 -13.67 -22.70
N GLU A 57 -10.45 -12.84 -22.38
CA GLU A 57 -11.65 -12.66 -23.20
C GLU A 57 -11.56 -11.44 -24.12
N ASN A 58 -10.80 -10.40 -23.73
CA ASN A 58 -10.73 -9.15 -24.50
C ASN A 58 -9.37 -8.92 -25.16
N TYR A 59 -8.26 -9.29 -24.50
CA TYR A 59 -6.92 -9.02 -25.04
C TYR A 59 -6.35 -10.15 -25.90
N LEU A 60 -6.19 -11.36 -25.34
CA LEU A 60 -5.57 -12.49 -26.02
C LEU A 60 -6.22 -12.87 -27.37
N PRO A 61 -7.56 -12.74 -27.57
CA PRO A 61 -8.17 -12.94 -28.89
C PRO A 61 -7.59 -12.04 -29.98
N THR A 62 -7.21 -10.80 -29.65
CA THR A 62 -6.59 -9.88 -30.60
C THR A 62 -5.16 -10.30 -30.97
N VAL A 63 -4.44 -10.92 -30.02
CA VAL A 63 -3.12 -11.50 -30.26
C VAL A 63 -3.23 -12.69 -31.20
N TYR A 64 -4.22 -13.57 -31.00
CA TYR A 64 -4.46 -14.72 -31.89
C TYR A 64 -4.87 -14.28 -33.30
N GLU A 65 -5.70 -13.25 -33.43
CA GLU A 65 -6.07 -12.71 -34.74
C GLU A 65 -4.85 -12.15 -35.48
N LYS A 66 -3.91 -11.54 -34.76
CA LYS A 66 -2.69 -10.94 -35.34
C LYS A 66 -1.63 -11.98 -35.71
N TYR A 67 -1.37 -12.97 -34.86
CA TYR A 67 -0.24 -13.90 -35.01
C TYR A 67 -0.61 -15.28 -35.55
N GLY A 68 -1.89 -15.67 -35.49
CA GLY A 68 -2.40 -16.92 -36.06
C GLY A 68 -1.74 -18.16 -35.44
N ASP A 69 -1.32 -19.08 -36.31
CA ASP A 69 -0.67 -20.36 -35.99
C ASP A 69 0.77 -20.22 -35.45
N ARG A 70 1.30 -18.99 -35.41
CA ARG A 70 2.65 -18.70 -34.88
C ARG A 70 2.66 -18.52 -33.37
N VAL A 71 1.51 -18.53 -32.71
CA VAL A 71 1.36 -18.40 -31.27
C VAL A 71 0.48 -19.53 -30.74
N GLU A 72 1.01 -20.26 -29.76
CA GLU A 72 0.26 -21.23 -28.96
C GLU A 72 0.27 -20.81 -27.49
N TYR A 73 -0.73 -21.24 -26.72
CA TYR A 73 -0.86 -20.85 -25.33
C TYR A 73 -1.44 -21.99 -24.50
N GLN A 74 -1.11 -21.98 -23.22
CA GLN A 74 -1.69 -22.86 -22.23
C GLN A 74 -2.23 -22.04 -21.07
N TYR A 75 -3.45 -22.38 -20.63
CA TYR A 75 -4.05 -21.80 -19.45
C TYR A 75 -3.91 -22.76 -18.28
N ILE A 76 -3.37 -22.27 -17.16
CA ILE A 76 -3.27 -23.02 -15.91
C ILE A 76 -4.14 -22.30 -14.88
N GLY A 77 -5.28 -22.90 -14.55
CA GLY A 77 -6.16 -22.38 -13.49
C GLY A 77 -5.57 -22.67 -12.13
N ILE A 78 -5.51 -21.66 -11.24
CA ILE A 78 -4.99 -21.78 -9.87
C ILE A 78 -6.10 -21.83 -8.82
N HIS A 79 -7.36 -21.55 -9.21
CA HIS A 79 -8.49 -21.60 -8.29
C HIS A 79 -8.78 -23.03 -7.86
N ASN A 80 -8.66 -23.34 -6.56
CA ASN A 80 -8.79 -24.69 -6.00
C ASN A 80 -7.84 -25.70 -6.67
N ASN A 81 -6.69 -25.22 -7.17
CA ASN A 81 -5.67 -26.02 -7.82
C ASN A 81 -4.29 -25.63 -7.28
N THR A 82 -3.95 -26.20 -6.14
CA THR A 82 -2.72 -25.92 -5.41
C THR A 82 -1.49 -26.33 -6.19
N GLU A 83 -1.52 -27.44 -6.93
CA GLU A 83 -0.42 -27.86 -7.81
C GLU A 83 -0.14 -26.80 -8.89
N GLY A 84 -1.20 -26.26 -9.50
CA GLY A 84 -1.08 -25.17 -10.48
C GLY A 84 -0.50 -23.89 -9.87
N TYR A 85 -0.89 -23.55 -8.64
CA TYR A 85 -0.38 -22.38 -7.93
C TYR A 85 1.09 -22.56 -7.49
N GLN A 86 1.44 -23.73 -6.94
CA GLN A 86 2.82 -24.06 -6.59
C GLN A 86 3.74 -24.09 -7.82
N ALA A 87 3.27 -24.64 -8.95
CA ALA A 87 4.01 -24.59 -10.21
C ALA A 87 4.26 -23.15 -10.67
N MET A 88 3.28 -22.25 -10.48
CA MET A 88 3.44 -20.82 -10.75
C MET A 88 4.53 -20.21 -9.88
N LEU A 89 4.44 -20.35 -8.55
CA LEU A 89 5.40 -19.77 -7.61
C LEU A 89 6.82 -20.29 -7.86
N ALA A 90 6.97 -21.60 -8.09
CA ALA A 90 8.27 -22.20 -8.33
C ALA A 90 8.86 -21.76 -9.68
N LEU A 91 8.03 -21.59 -10.71
CA LEU A 91 8.45 -21.04 -12.00
C LEU A 91 8.86 -19.57 -11.88
N GLU A 92 8.07 -18.73 -11.23
CA GLU A 92 8.38 -17.31 -10.98
C GLU A 92 9.69 -17.16 -10.19
N SER A 93 9.89 -17.98 -9.16
CA SER A 93 11.12 -18.03 -8.37
C SER A 93 12.32 -18.44 -9.22
N SER A 94 12.18 -19.48 -10.05
CA SER A 94 13.25 -19.95 -10.95
C SER A 94 13.69 -18.89 -11.98
N LEU A 95 12.77 -18.01 -12.36
CA LEU A 95 13.00 -16.90 -13.29
C LEU A 95 13.45 -15.60 -12.58
N GLY A 96 13.66 -15.64 -11.27
CA GLY A 96 14.17 -14.52 -10.49
C GLY A 96 13.16 -13.40 -10.20
N VAL A 97 11.85 -13.71 -10.24
CA VAL A 97 10.81 -12.77 -9.80
C VAL A 97 10.98 -12.53 -8.29
N PRO A 98 11.04 -11.28 -7.80
CA PRO A 98 11.12 -11.00 -6.37
C PRO A 98 9.92 -11.57 -5.61
N GLN A 99 10.12 -12.07 -4.38
CA GLN A 99 9.04 -12.65 -3.56
C GLN A 99 7.84 -11.71 -3.34
N SER A 100 8.09 -10.39 -3.30
CA SER A 100 7.06 -9.36 -3.19
C SER A 100 6.18 -9.24 -4.45
N GLU A 101 6.60 -9.83 -5.56
CA GLU A 101 5.90 -9.80 -6.86
C GLU A 101 5.44 -11.19 -7.30
N GLN A 102 5.75 -12.25 -6.56
CA GLN A 102 5.27 -13.62 -6.85
C GLN A 102 3.80 -13.80 -6.44
N GLY A 103 3.11 -14.76 -7.06
CA GLY A 103 1.75 -15.17 -6.64
C GLY A 103 0.61 -14.31 -7.19
N TYR A 104 0.92 -13.24 -7.95
CA TYR A 104 -0.09 -12.33 -8.49
C TYR A 104 -0.63 -12.83 -9.84
N ILE A 105 -1.95 -12.82 -9.99
CA ILE A 105 -2.62 -13.22 -11.24
C ILE A 105 -3.36 -12.04 -11.91
N PRO A 106 -3.55 -12.08 -13.25
CA PRO A 106 -3.01 -13.07 -14.19
C PRO A 106 -1.47 -12.98 -14.32
N ALA A 107 -0.78 -14.11 -14.39
CA ALA A 107 0.66 -14.16 -14.65
C ALA A 107 0.93 -14.91 -15.96
N LEU A 108 1.64 -14.28 -16.90
CA LEU A 108 2.00 -14.88 -18.18
C LEU A 108 3.51 -15.07 -18.26
N VAL A 109 3.94 -16.30 -18.54
CA VAL A 109 5.35 -16.66 -18.70
C VAL A 109 5.64 -17.02 -20.16
N ILE A 110 6.58 -16.29 -20.77
CA ILE A 110 7.02 -16.43 -22.17
C ILE A 110 8.54 -16.48 -22.24
N GLY A 111 9.10 -17.65 -22.54
CA GLY A 111 10.53 -17.90 -22.45
C GLY A 111 11.06 -17.64 -21.04
N ASP A 112 11.99 -16.69 -20.90
CA ASP A 112 12.58 -16.28 -19.61
C ASP A 112 11.89 -15.05 -18.97
N GLN A 113 10.77 -14.58 -19.53
CA GLN A 113 10.07 -13.38 -19.07
C GLN A 113 8.76 -13.73 -18.37
N VAL A 114 8.52 -13.07 -17.23
CA VAL A 114 7.23 -13.09 -16.51
C VAL A 114 6.54 -11.74 -16.66
N LEU A 115 5.27 -11.75 -17.08
CA LEU A 115 4.41 -10.58 -17.20
C LEU A 115 3.25 -10.71 -16.22
N ILE A 116 3.14 -9.76 -15.28
CA ILE A 116 2.17 -9.85 -14.18
C ILE A 116 1.08 -8.80 -14.35
N GLY A 117 -0.17 -9.24 -14.23
CA GLY A 117 -1.36 -8.42 -14.21
C GLY A 117 -1.87 -7.98 -15.59
N GLY A 118 -3.06 -7.38 -15.58
CA GLY A 118 -3.73 -6.88 -16.78
C GLY A 118 -3.09 -5.65 -17.43
N ASP A 119 -2.00 -5.11 -16.87
CA ASP A 119 -1.26 -3.97 -17.43
C ASP A 119 0.01 -4.41 -18.17
N GLN A 120 0.83 -5.29 -17.56
CA GLN A 120 2.09 -5.72 -18.16
C GLN A 120 1.86 -6.62 -19.37
N ILE A 121 0.86 -7.52 -19.29
CA ILE A 121 0.55 -8.47 -20.36
C ILE A 121 0.21 -7.71 -21.66
N PRO A 122 -0.77 -6.78 -21.69
CA PRO A 122 -1.04 -6.03 -22.91
C PRO A 122 0.08 -5.11 -23.38
N ALA A 123 0.89 -4.60 -22.46
CA ALA A 123 1.95 -3.66 -22.80
C ALA A 123 3.17 -4.31 -23.44
N ARG A 124 3.47 -5.58 -23.12
CA ARG A 124 4.75 -6.22 -23.46
C ARG A 124 4.63 -7.50 -24.30
N LEU A 125 3.51 -8.22 -24.24
CA LEU A 125 3.40 -9.56 -24.83
C LEU A 125 3.70 -9.58 -26.33
N GLU A 126 3.06 -8.71 -27.14
CA GLU A 126 3.27 -8.68 -28.59
C GLU A 126 4.73 -8.38 -28.98
N GLY A 127 5.39 -7.49 -28.24
CA GLY A 127 6.81 -7.18 -28.47
C GLY A 127 7.73 -8.37 -28.17
N LEU A 128 7.41 -9.15 -27.13
CA LEU A 128 8.14 -10.39 -26.81
C LEU A 128 7.84 -11.49 -27.84
N ILE A 129 6.61 -11.60 -28.32
CA ILE A 129 6.25 -12.50 -29.41
C ILE A 129 7.08 -12.16 -30.66
N ASP A 130 7.12 -10.90 -31.08
CA ASP A 130 7.93 -10.47 -32.24
C ASP A 130 9.41 -10.80 -32.04
N GLN A 131 9.94 -10.59 -30.83
CA GLN A 131 11.32 -10.87 -30.47
C GLN A 131 11.66 -12.38 -30.52
N TYR A 132 10.80 -13.24 -29.98
CA TYR A 132 11.03 -14.70 -29.99
C TYR A 132 10.79 -15.31 -31.37
N LEU A 133 9.81 -14.82 -32.12
CA LEU A 133 9.61 -15.21 -33.52
C LEU A 133 10.83 -14.89 -34.39
N ALA A 134 11.50 -13.76 -34.15
CA ALA A 134 12.74 -13.41 -34.83
C ALA A 134 13.92 -14.34 -34.47
N GLN A 135 13.83 -15.06 -33.35
CA GLN A 135 14.84 -16.01 -32.87
C GLN A 135 14.52 -17.47 -33.25
N GLY A 136 13.44 -17.71 -34.00
CA GLY A 136 13.02 -19.06 -34.41
C GLY A 136 11.92 -19.67 -33.53
N GLY A 137 11.29 -18.88 -32.66
CA GLY A 137 10.24 -19.34 -31.74
C GLY A 137 10.75 -19.52 -30.30
N VAL A 138 9.82 -19.86 -29.41
CA VAL A 138 10.13 -20.24 -28.02
C VAL A 138 9.09 -21.28 -27.60
N ASP A 139 9.54 -22.34 -26.95
CA ASP A 139 8.63 -23.38 -26.45
C ASP A 139 8.02 -22.99 -25.09
N TYR A 140 7.10 -23.80 -24.58
CA TYR A 140 6.55 -23.55 -23.24
C TYR A 140 7.67 -23.48 -22.19
N PRO A 141 7.59 -22.56 -21.22
CA PRO A 141 8.49 -22.61 -20.07
C PRO A 141 8.40 -23.98 -19.39
N SER A 142 9.57 -24.54 -19.03
CA SER A 142 9.64 -25.84 -18.38
C SER A 142 8.96 -25.78 -17.01
N LEU A 143 8.03 -26.70 -16.77
CA LEU A 143 7.48 -26.98 -15.44
C LEU A 143 8.17 -28.20 -14.78
N GLU A 144 9.12 -28.83 -15.48
CA GLU A 144 9.94 -29.93 -14.97
C GLU A 144 11.14 -29.39 -14.17
N ASP A 145 11.54 -30.10 -13.10
CA ASP A 145 12.67 -29.76 -12.22
C ASP A 145 12.57 -28.40 -11.51
N LEU A 146 11.36 -27.90 -11.26
CA LEU A 146 11.13 -26.70 -10.46
C LEU A 146 11.57 -26.91 -9.00
N PRO A 147 12.10 -25.86 -8.33
CA PRO A 147 12.49 -25.97 -6.93
C PRO A 147 11.29 -26.42 -6.10
N THR A 148 11.46 -27.51 -5.35
CA THR A 148 10.48 -27.88 -4.34
C THR A 148 10.35 -26.75 -3.34
N VAL A 149 9.11 -26.37 -3.01
CA VAL A 149 8.84 -25.48 -1.87
C VAL A 149 9.27 -26.25 -0.61
N VAL A 150 10.53 -26.08 -0.21
CA VAL A 150 11.12 -26.78 0.92
C VAL A 150 10.60 -26.12 2.19
N VAL A 151 9.75 -26.85 2.89
CA VAL A 151 9.28 -26.56 4.23
C VAL A 151 10.48 -26.54 5.18
N PRO A 152 10.78 -25.43 5.89
CA PRO A 152 11.59 -25.53 7.08
C PRO A 152 10.74 -26.20 8.15
N THR A 153 11.02 -27.48 8.45
CA THR A 153 10.64 -28.04 9.75
C THR A 153 11.24 -27.13 10.82
N PRO A 154 10.49 -26.65 11.82
CA PRO A 154 11.08 -25.93 12.94
C PRO A 154 12.27 -26.74 13.44
N GLY A 155 13.44 -26.12 13.52
CA GLY A 155 14.62 -26.78 14.06
C GLY A 155 14.30 -27.36 15.44
N PRO A 156 14.96 -28.45 15.85
CA PRO A 156 14.76 -29.03 17.18
C PRO A 156 14.93 -27.94 18.25
N LYS A 157 13.99 -27.86 19.18
CA LYS A 157 13.99 -26.89 20.29
C LYS A 157 14.10 -27.62 21.61
N VAL A 158 14.79 -27.03 22.58
CA VAL A 158 14.93 -27.54 23.95
C VAL A 158 14.34 -26.51 24.90
N GLN A 159 13.23 -26.89 25.54
CA GLN A 159 12.58 -26.09 26.58
C GLN A 159 13.09 -26.50 27.96
N VAL A 160 13.38 -25.51 28.79
CA VAL A 160 13.79 -25.73 30.19
C VAL A 160 12.99 -24.83 31.13
N LEU A 161 12.68 -25.31 32.33
CA LEU A 161 12.00 -24.54 33.36
C LEU A 161 12.99 -24.24 34.48
N VAL A 162 13.24 -22.95 34.69
CA VAL A 162 14.23 -22.42 35.61
C VAL A 162 13.50 -21.90 36.85
N PHE A 163 13.66 -22.60 37.97
CA PHE A 163 13.14 -22.18 39.27
C PHE A 163 14.15 -21.25 39.94
N VAL A 164 13.74 -20.02 40.21
CA VAL A 164 14.67 -19.01 40.70
C VAL A 164 14.07 -18.06 41.73
N ASP A 165 14.83 -17.77 42.78
CA ASP A 165 14.54 -16.73 43.76
C ASP A 165 15.37 -15.49 43.40
N GLN A 166 14.69 -14.40 43.02
CA GLN A 166 15.35 -13.14 42.65
C GLN A 166 16.14 -12.50 43.80
N ALA A 167 15.83 -12.87 45.05
CA ALA A 167 16.55 -12.39 46.23
C ALA A 167 17.78 -13.24 46.57
N SER A 168 17.98 -14.39 45.90
CA SER A 168 19.12 -15.28 46.14
C SER A 168 20.40 -14.76 45.46
N PRO A 169 21.59 -14.88 46.10
CA PRO A 169 22.88 -14.60 45.47
C PRO A 169 23.10 -15.36 44.15
N SER A 170 22.55 -16.57 44.04
CA SER A 170 22.69 -17.46 42.87
C SER A 170 21.90 -16.96 41.64
N PHE A 171 20.98 -16.01 41.80
CA PHE A 171 20.17 -15.46 40.70
C PHE A 171 21.04 -14.85 39.60
N GLN A 172 22.07 -14.09 39.98
CA GLN A 172 22.92 -13.39 39.02
C GLN A 172 23.80 -14.35 38.20
N GLU A 173 24.30 -15.40 38.85
CA GLU A 173 25.12 -16.43 38.21
C GLU A 173 24.26 -17.26 37.23
N LEU A 174 23.10 -17.75 37.68
CA LEU A 174 22.15 -18.49 36.84
C LEU A 174 21.66 -17.66 35.65
N SER A 175 21.32 -16.39 35.87
CA SER A 175 20.87 -15.50 34.78
C SER A 175 21.96 -15.30 33.74
N THR A 176 23.22 -15.17 34.16
CA THR A 176 24.37 -15.03 33.25
C THR A 176 24.56 -16.29 32.42
N LEU A 177 24.43 -17.46 33.04
CA LEU A 177 24.49 -18.76 32.35
C LEU A 177 23.35 -18.91 31.32
N MET A 178 22.10 -18.63 31.70
CA MET A 178 20.95 -18.73 30.78
C MET A 178 21.09 -17.80 29.57
N ILE A 179 21.58 -16.57 29.78
CA ILE A 179 21.85 -15.63 28.67
C ILE A 179 22.95 -16.18 27.75
N SER A 180 24.01 -16.77 28.31
CA SER A 180 25.10 -17.34 27.51
C SER A 180 24.62 -18.53 26.66
N LEU A 181 23.78 -19.40 27.22
CA LEU A 181 23.19 -20.53 26.51
C LEU A 181 22.21 -20.06 25.43
N GLY A 182 21.40 -19.03 25.72
CA GLY A 182 20.54 -18.38 24.72
C GLY A 182 21.33 -17.79 23.55
N GLN A 183 22.50 -17.20 23.80
CA GLN A 183 23.39 -16.71 22.75
C GLN A 183 24.05 -17.83 21.94
N GLN A 184 24.40 -18.95 22.59
CA GLN A 184 25.04 -20.09 21.95
C GLN A 184 24.08 -20.87 21.05
N HIS A 185 22.83 -21.09 21.48
CA HIS A 185 21.87 -21.98 20.82
C HIS A 185 20.76 -21.25 20.05
N GLY A 186 20.67 -19.91 20.15
CA GLY A 186 19.71 -19.10 19.42
C GLY A 186 18.26 -19.54 19.67
N SER A 187 17.47 -19.70 18.59
CA SER A 187 16.07 -20.13 18.67
C SER A 187 15.88 -21.62 19.02
N GLY A 188 16.96 -22.38 19.22
CA GLY A 188 16.92 -23.79 19.63
C GLY A 188 16.83 -24.00 21.16
N PHE A 189 17.03 -22.96 21.97
CA PHE A 189 16.96 -23.04 23.43
C PHE A 189 15.93 -22.06 23.98
N GLU A 190 14.94 -22.56 24.72
CA GLU A 190 13.80 -21.80 25.23
C GLU A 190 13.68 -21.95 26.76
N PRO A 191 14.32 -21.06 27.54
CA PRO A 191 14.20 -21.06 28.99
C PRO A 191 12.94 -20.32 29.47
N TYR A 192 12.17 -20.97 30.33
CA TYR A 192 11.04 -20.41 31.06
C TYR A 192 11.41 -20.20 32.51
N ALA A 193 11.11 -19.04 33.10
CA ALA A 193 11.43 -18.75 34.49
C ALA A 193 10.20 -18.88 35.39
N ALA A 194 10.35 -19.59 36.51
CA ALA A 194 9.38 -19.67 37.58
C ALA A 194 9.94 -18.99 38.84
N ASP A 195 9.28 -17.91 39.27
CA ASP A 195 9.67 -17.17 40.47
C ASP A 195 9.12 -17.87 41.72
N ILE A 196 10.00 -18.57 42.42
CA ILE A 196 9.67 -19.35 43.61
C ILE A 196 9.34 -18.48 44.83
N SER A 197 9.49 -17.15 44.76
CA SER A 197 8.93 -16.25 45.78
C SER A 197 7.40 -16.25 45.78
N THR A 198 6.77 -16.73 44.70
CA THR A 198 5.32 -16.91 44.61
C THR A 198 4.86 -18.22 45.22
N ALA A 199 3.73 -18.19 45.95
CA ALA A 199 3.17 -19.39 46.58
C ALA A 199 2.81 -20.49 45.57
N GLN A 200 2.36 -20.11 44.37
CA GLN A 200 2.01 -21.03 43.30
C GLN A 200 3.23 -21.75 42.71
N ALA A 201 4.32 -21.04 42.43
CA ALA A 201 5.54 -21.66 41.92
C ALA A 201 6.21 -22.56 42.97
N ARG A 202 6.13 -22.17 44.25
CA ARG A 202 6.64 -22.97 45.36
C ARG A 202 5.86 -24.27 45.54
N GLU A 203 4.52 -24.21 45.49
CA GLU A 203 3.68 -25.41 45.51
C GLU A 203 3.92 -26.32 44.29
N ALA A 204 4.12 -25.74 43.10
CA ALA A 204 4.45 -26.51 41.90
C ALA A 204 5.81 -27.22 42.02
N LEU A 205 6.81 -26.55 42.60
CA LEU A 205 8.14 -27.12 42.83
C LEU A 205 8.11 -28.26 43.87
N ASP A 206 7.35 -28.09 44.96
CA ASP A 206 7.18 -29.14 45.97
C ASP A 206 6.55 -30.41 45.36
N ARG A 207 5.53 -30.24 44.51
CA ARG A 207 4.90 -31.36 43.79
C ARG A 207 5.85 -32.00 42.77
N LEU A 208 6.69 -31.21 42.12
CA LEU A 208 7.70 -31.70 41.19
C LEU A 208 8.74 -32.58 41.92
N HIS A 209 9.21 -32.14 43.09
CA HIS A 209 10.13 -32.90 43.93
C HIS A 209 9.53 -34.23 44.36
N GLU A 210 8.26 -34.22 44.78
CA GLU A 210 7.53 -35.44 45.12
C GLU A 210 7.40 -36.38 43.91
N ALA A 211 7.05 -35.85 42.74
CA ALA A 211 6.88 -36.61 41.51
C ALA A 211 8.19 -37.24 40.99
N LEU A 212 9.31 -36.55 41.16
CA LEU A 212 10.64 -37.02 40.74
C LEU A 212 11.34 -37.86 41.81
N GLY A 213 10.79 -37.93 43.03
CA GLY A 213 11.40 -38.65 44.15
C GLY A 213 12.60 -37.95 44.76
N GLU A 214 12.66 -36.62 44.61
CA GLU A 214 13.75 -35.77 45.09
C GLU A 214 13.52 -35.29 46.53
N ALA A 215 14.61 -34.85 47.18
CA ALA A 215 14.52 -34.26 48.52
C ALA A 215 13.83 -32.88 48.45
N PRO A 216 13.11 -32.45 49.50
CA PRO A 216 12.38 -31.17 49.48
C PRO A 216 13.26 -29.96 49.15
N TYR A 217 12.66 -28.99 48.47
CA TYR A 217 13.30 -27.76 48.03
C TYR A 217 14.04 -27.04 49.17
N THR A 218 15.27 -26.64 48.88
CA THR A 218 16.12 -25.90 49.82
C THR A 218 16.16 -24.42 49.43
N ASP A 219 15.73 -23.54 50.34
CA ASP A 219 15.70 -22.11 50.11
C ASP A 219 17.05 -21.53 49.65
N GLY A 220 17.01 -20.82 48.52
CA GLY A 220 18.16 -20.15 47.91
C GLY A 220 18.90 -21.00 46.85
N THR A 221 18.56 -22.28 46.68
CA THR A 221 19.15 -23.16 45.68
C THR A 221 18.44 -23.01 44.32
N PRO A 222 19.14 -22.65 43.23
CA PRO A 222 18.52 -22.60 41.91
C PRO A 222 18.31 -24.03 41.36
N GLU A 223 17.23 -24.24 40.62
CA GLU A 223 16.94 -25.54 40.02
C GLU A 223 16.48 -25.38 38.56
N VAL A 224 16.90 -26.29 37.69
CA VAL A 224 16.53 -26.28 36.27
C VAL A 224 15.98 -27.65 35.89
N LEU A 225 14.73 -27.67 35.43
CA LEU A 225 14.10 -28.85 34.88
C LEU A 225 14.25 -28.88 33.36
N ILE A 226 14.76 -30.00 32.83
CA ILE A 226 14.79 -30.34 31.41
C ILE A 226 14.22 -31.74 31.25
N ASP A 227 13.12 -31.88 30.50
CA ASP A 227 12.37 -33.14 30.39
C ASP A 227 11.99 -33.70 31.77
N ARG A 228 12.58 -34.81 32.21
CA ARG A 228 12.42 -35.42 33.55
C ARG A 228 13.66 -35.29 34.44
N THR A 229 14.66 -34.52 34.02
CA THR A 229 15.91 -34.32 34.76
C THR A 229 15.85 -32.99 35.48
N LEU A 230 15.91 -33.01 36.81
CA LEU A 230 15.97 -31.83 37.65
C LEU A 230 17.41 -31.62 38.11
N LEU A 231 18.04 -30.55 37.65
CA LEU A 231 19.39 -30.16 38.05
C LEU A 231 19.28 -29.23 39.28
N ILE A 232 19.95 -29.58 40.38
CA ILE A 232 19.79 -28.91 41.68
C ILE A 232 21.10 -28.21 42.07
N GLY A 233 21.06 -26.89 42.10
CA GLY A 233 22.20 -26.04 42.48
C GLY A 233 23.10 -25.67 41.31
N MET A 234 23.86 -24.57 41.50
CA MET A 234 24.67 -23.98 40.43
C MET A 234 25.75 -24.92 39.87
N ASP A 235 26.41 -25.70 40.73
CA ASP A 235 27.51 -26.60 40.32
C ASP A 235 27.04 -27.68 39.33
N GLU A 236 25.85 -28.25 39.57
CA GLU A 236 25.25 -29.28 38.71
C GLU A 236 24.70 -28.65 37.41
N ILE A 237 24.02 -27.51 37.53
CA ILE A 237 23.49 -26.77 36.39
C ILE A 237 24.61 -26.36 35.42
N GLU A 238 25.73 -25.82 35.91
CA GLU A 238 26.87 -25.42 35.06
C GLU A 238 27.57 -26.62 34.41
N ALA A 239 27.64 -27.75 35.11
CA ALA A 239 28.32 -28.94 34.62
C ALA A 239 27.52 -29.72 33.57
N GLU A 240 26.19 -29.83 33.75
CA GLU A 240 25.38 -30.79 32.98
C GLU A 240 24.45 -30.12 31.96
N LEU A 241 23.89 -28.94 32.26
CA LEU A 241 22.87 -28.31 31.42
C LEU A 241 23.34 -28.04 29.97
N PRO A 242 24.55 -27.52 29.69
CA PRO A 242 24.99 -27.29 28.31
C PRO A 242 25.05 -28.59 27.49
N GLY A 243 25.56 -29.67 28.10
CA GLY A 243 25.68 -30.97 27.44
C GLY A 243 24.33 -31.65 27.21
N LEU A 244 23.38 -31.46 28.12
CA LEU A 244 22.00 -31.94 27.95
C LEU A 244 21.28 -31.20 26.83
N ILE A 245 21.45 -29.87 26.73
CA ILE A 245 20.88 -29.09 25.63
C ILE A 245 21.40 -29.59 24.29
N ASP A 246 22.71 -29.82 24.15
CA ASP A 246 23.32 -30.36 22.93
C ASP A 246 22.77 -31.76 22.57
N ASP A 247 22.62 -32.66 23.55
CA ASP A 247 22.10 -34.01 23.35
C ASP A 247 20.61 -34.00 22.95
N TYR A 248 19.78 -33.20 23.61
CA TYR A 248 18.37 -33.09 23.24
C TYR A 248 18.17 -32.42 21.88
N LEU A 249 18.96 -31.38 21.55
CA LEU A 249 18.96 -30.79 20.21
C LEU A 249 19.34 -31.82 19.13
N ALA A 250 20.35 -32.67 19.41
CA ALA A 250 20.76 -33.74 18.49
C ALA A 250 19.69 -34.84 18.33
N ARG A 251 18.79 -35.01 19.31
CA ARG A 251 17.70 -36.01 19.32
C ARG A 251 16.37 -35.50 18.78
N GLY A 252 16.30 -34.26 18.31
CA GLY A 252 15.07 -33.69 17.74
C GLY A 252 14.35 -32.67 18.64
N GLY A 253 14.97 -32.27 19.76
CA GLY A 253 14.41 -31.32 20.71
C GLY A 253 13.66 -32.01 21.87
N VAL A 254 13.26 -31.21 22.85
CA VAL A 254 12.42 -31.63 23.97
C VAL A 254 11.59 -30.47 24.50
N ASN A 255 10.31 -30.73 24.76
CA ASN A 255 9.39 -29.78 25.39
C ASN A 255 9.29 -30.08 26.89
N LEU A 256 8.85 -29.09 27.66
CA LEU A 256 8.58 -29.29 29.08
C LEU A 256 7.37 -30.23 29.27
N PRO A 257 7.49 -31.31 30.05
CA PRO A 257 6.36 -32.20 30.33
C PRO A 257 5.36 -31.51 31.28
N SER A 258 4.09 -31.90 31.17
CA SER A 258 3.07 -31.46 32.12
C SER A 258 3.31 -32.07 33.51
N LEU A 259 2.79 -31.41 34.56
CA LEU A 259 2.97 -31.85 35.95
C LEU A 259 2.36 -33.26 36.18
N GLU A 260 1.26 -33.57 35.48
CA GLU A 260 0.59 -34.87 35.51
C GLU A 260 1.43 -35.97 34.84
N ALA A 261 2.12 -35.63 33.73
CA ALA A 261 3.03 -36.54 33.05
C ALA A 261 4.28 -36.86 33.90
N LEU A 262 4.72 -35.89 34.72
CA LEU A 262 5.82 -36.06 35.67
C LEU A 262 5.41 -36.93 36.86
N ALA A 263 4.20 -36.76 37.40
CA ALA A 263 3.67 -37.52 38.54
C ALA A 263 3.38 -39.02 38.23
N GLY A 264 3.45 -39.44 36.97
CA GLY A 264 3.22 -40.84 36.59
C GLY A 264 1.76 -41.30 36.73
N GLU A 265 0.83 -40.35 36.90
CA GLU A 265 -0.59 -40.64 36.93
C GLU A 265 -1.08 -40.89 35.50
N THR A 266 -1.33 -42.16 35.16
CA THR A 266 -2.15 -42.49 33.99
C THR A 266 -3.49 -41.77 34.10
N PRO A 267 -3.97 -41.07 33.06
CA PRO A 267 -5.25 -40.40 33.13
C PRO A 267 -6.34 -41.43 33.41
N VAL A 268 -6.98 -41.34 34.57
CA VAL A 268 -8.23 -42.04 34.85
C VAL A 268 -9.31 -41.34 34.04
N PRO A 269 -10.05 -42.04 33.15
CA PRO A 269 -11.09 -41.40 32.38
C PRO A 269 -12.26 -41.08 33.31
N GLU A 270 -12.49 -39.80 33.59
CA GLU A 270 -13.74 -39.36 34.21
C GLU A 270 -14.89 -39.55 33.21
N GLU A 271 -15.77 -40.47 33.58
CA GLU A 271 -17.02 -40.80 32.92
C GLU A 271 -18.04 -39.66 33.15
N SER A 272 -18.29 -38.83 32.13
CA SER A 272 -19.58 -38.14 31.91
C SER A 272 -19.71 -37.60 30.48
N ALA A 273 -20.26 -38.45 29.61
CA ALA A 273 -21.15 -38.17 28.48
C ALA A 273 -20.85 -36.99 27.53
N THR A 274 -20.15 -37.23 26.42
CA THR A 274 -20.57 -37.01 25.00
C THR A 274 -19.49 -37.55 24.03
N PRO A 275 -19.78 -37.82 22.74
CA PRO A 275 -19.21 -38.96 22.03
C PRO A 275 -17.73 -38.80 21.72
N THR A 276 -17.03 -39.93 21.83
CA THR A 276 -15.65 -40.20 21.44
C THR A 276 -15.30 -39.61 20.06
N PRO A 277 -14.24 -38.80 19.91
CA PRO A 277 -13.52 -38.73 18.65
C PRO A 277 -12.48 -39.86 18.59
N THR A 278 -12.49 -40.53 17.45
CA THR A 278 -11.54 -41.53 16.95
C THR A 278 -10.07 -41.15 17.21
N PRO A 279 -9.17 -42.10 17.52
CA PRO A 279 -7.75 -41.82 17.64
C PRO A 279 -7.16 -41.38 16.28
N GLY A 280 -6.59 -40.18 16.22
CA GLY A 280 -5.74 -39.73 15.11
C GLY A 280 -6.06 -38.39 14.43
N ALA A 281 -6.95 -37.54 14.94
CA ALA A 281 -7.10 -36.18 14.42
C ALA A 281 -6.18 -35.22 15.18
N ALA A 282 -5.21 -34.62 14.47
CA ALA A 282 -4.38 -33.53 15.01
C ALA A 282 -5.27 -32.40 15.53
N ALA A 283 -4.86 -31.75 16.63
CA ALA A 283 -5.61 -30.64 17.21
C ALA A 283 -5.81 -29.53 16.16
N PRO A 284 -7.01 -28.91 16.08
CA PRO A 284 -7.29 -27.89 15.07
C PRO A 284 -6.40 -26.66 15.29
N ILE A 285 -5.97 -26.06 14.18
CA ILE A 285 -5.25 -24.78 14.15
C ILE A 285 -6.24 -23.75 13.62
N TYR A 286 -6.80 -22.93 14.49
CA TYR A 286 -7.69 -21.84 14.06
C TYR A 286 -6.88 -20.62 13.62
N MET A 287 -7.25 -20.07 12.48
CA MET A 287 -6.65 -18.87 11.90
C MET A 287 -7.73 -17.86 11.49
N ALA A 288 -7.59 -16.61 11.92
CA ALA A 288 -8.43 -15.51 11.47
C ALA A 288 -7.73 -14.79 10.31
N TYR A 289 -8.40 -14.69 9.18
CA TYR A 289 -7.90 -14.02 7.99
C TYR A 289 -8.79 -12.83 7.64
N PHE A 290 -8.26 -11.62 7.75
CA PHE A 290 -8.96 -10.38 7.40
C PHE A 290 -8.63 -9.95 5.98
N GLU A 291 -9.66 -9.81 5.17
CA GLU A 291 -9.55 -9.49 3.75
C GLU A 291 -10.44 -8.33 3.33
N GLN A 292 -10.20 -7.79 2.14
CA GLN A 292 -11.00 -6.72 1.56
C GLN A 292 -11.20 -6.93 0.06
N SER A 293 -12.38 -6.61 -0.43
CA SER A 293 -12.74 -6.66 -1.85
C SER A 293 -11.83 -5.74 -2.69
N GLY A 294 -11.29 -6.28 -3.77
CA GLY A 294 -10.41 -5.54 -4.69
C GLY A 294 -8.95 -5.40 -4.22
N CYS A 295 -8.58 -6.07 -3.13
CA CYS A 295 -7.20 -6.18 -2.63
C CYS A 295 -6.47 -7.33 -3.36
N GLN A 296 -5.39 -7.03 -4.08
CA GLN A 296 -4.64 -8.05 -4.83
C GLN A 296 -3.79 -8.92 -3.90
N GLU A 297 -3.22 -8.31 -2.87
CA GLU A 297 -2.45 -8.95 -1.80
C GLU A 297 -3.31 -9.96 -1.03
N CYS A 298 -4.58 -9.63 -0.81
CA CYS A 298 -5.56 -10.50 -0.16
C CYS A 298 -5.89 -11.71 -1.06
N ALA A 299 -6.12 -11.46 -2.36
CA ALA A 299 -6.34 -12.57 -3.30
C ALA A 299 -5.14 -13.53 -3.35
N ARG A 300 -3.91 -13.00 -3.36
CA ARG A 300 -2.68 -13.79 -3.25
C ARG A 300 -2.63 -14.59 -1.94
N THR A 301 -2.83 -13.94 -0.80
CA THR A 301 -2.82 -14.58 0.53
C THR A 301 -3.81 -15.73 0.62
N MET A 302 -5.00 -15.59 0.01
CA MET A 302 -5.99 -16.65 -0.05
C MET A 302 -5.46 -17.90 -0.78
N TYR A 303 -4.71 -17.75 -1.88
CA TYR A 303 -4.09 -18.90 -2.57
C TYR A 303 -2.92 -19.49 -1.76
N ASP A 304 -2.11 -18.65 -1.13
CA ASP A 304 -1.05 -19.11 -0.21
C ASP A 304 -1.67 -19.97 0.92
N LEU A 305 -2.80 -19.56 1.49
CA LEU A 305 -3.50 -20.31 2.52
C LEU A 305 -4.03 -21.66 2.03
N GLN A 306 -4.45 -21.79 0.76
CA GLN A 306 -4.84 -23.09 0.20
C GLN A 306 -3.67 -24.08 0.20
N VAL A 307 -2.46 -23.60 -0.14
CA VAL A 307 -1.23 -24.41 -0.06
C VAL A 307 -0.95 -24.83 1.38
N VAL A 308 -1.07 -23.91 2.33
CA VAL A 308 -0.82 -24.19 3.74
C VAL A 308 -1.84 -25.19 4.29
N GLN A 309 -3.10 -25.12 3.87
CA GLN A 309 -4.16 -26.07 4.26
C GLN A 309 -3.94 -27.49 3.70
N GLU A 310 -3.34 -27.65 2.51
CA GLU A 310 -2.95 -28.98 2.02
C GLU A 310 -1.85 -29.61 2.87
N GLN A 311 -0.90 -28.79 3.31
CA GLN A 311 0.19 -29.25 4.17
C GLN A 311 -0.23 -29.48 5.62
N TYR A 312 -1.16 -28.67 6.12
CA TYR A 312 -1.72 -28.74 7.47
C TYR A 312 -3.25 -28.90 7.39
N PRO A 313 -3.77 -30.12 7.15
CA PRO A 313 -5.23 -30.36 7.01
C PRO A 313 -6.05 -30.00 8.25
N GLN A 314 -5.41 -29.85 9.41
CA GLN A 314 -6.01 -29.38 10.66
C GLN A 314 -6.16 -27.85 10.73
N LEU A 315 -5.67 -27.09 9.75
CA LEU A 315 -5.80 -25.63 9.66
C LEU A 315 -7.22 -25.23 9.24
N VAL A 316 -7.90 -24.54 10.15
CA VAL A 316 -9.22 -23.96 9.96
C VAL A 316 -9.07 -22.45 9.78
N VAL A 317 -9.18 -22.00 8.53
CA VAL A 317 -9.15 -20.57 8.18
C VAL A 317 -10.57 -20.01 8.23
N GLU A 318 -10.78 -19.02 9.09
CA GLU A 318 -12.00 -18.20 9.12
C GLU A 318 -11.71 -16.84 8.48
N SER A 319 -12.35 -16.59 7.32
CA SER A 319 -12.21 -15.32 6.61
C SER A 319 -13.20 -14.27 7.12
N PHE A 320 -12.71 -13.05 7.33
CA PHE A 320 -13.46 -11.90 7.82
C PHE A 320 -13.35 -10.74 6.83
N ALA A 321 -14.45 -10.44 6.14
CA ALA A 321 -14.52 -9.35 5.18
C ALA A 321 -14.53 -7.99 5.92
N MET A 322 -13.53 -7.14 5.65
CA MET A 322 -13.37 -5.84 6.28
C MET A 322 -14.38 -4.80 5.79
N GLU A 323 -15.30 -5.14 4.88
CA GLU A 323 -16.46 -4.31 4.57
C GLU A 323 -17.50 -4.31 5.69
N GLU A 324 -17.51 -5.36 6.51
CA GLU A 324 -18.45 -5.54 7.60
C GLU A 324 -17.97 -4.85 8.87
N ALA A 325 -18.86 -4.11 9.54
CA ALA A 325 -18.52 -3.32 10.71
C ALA A 325 -18.05 -4.18 11.89
N GLY A 326 -18.70 -5.34 12.12
CA GLY A 326 -18.34 -6.29 13.17
C GLY A 326 -16.94 -6.89 12.98
N ASN A 327 -16.57 -7.20 11.73
CA ASN A 327 -15.25 -7.76 11.42
C ASN A 327 -14.12 -6.74 11.66
N LYS A 328 -14.38 -5.45 11.44
CA LYS A 328 -13.42 -4.39 11.80
C LYS A 328 -13.26 -4.24 13.30
N ALA A 329 -14.36 -4.31 14.07
CA ALA A 329 -14.30 -4.30 15.52
C ALA A 329 -13.51 -5.52 16.04
N LEU A 330 -13.74 -6.69 15.46
CA LEU A 330 -12.97 -7.90 15.73
C LEU A 330 -11.49 -7.73 15.39
N ASN A 331 -11.16 -7.14 14.24
CA ASN A 331 -9.78 -6.88 13.85
C ASN A 331 -9.10 -5.91 14.81
N GLU A 332 -9.76 -4.83 15.23
CA GLU A 332 -9.22 -3.87 16.21
C GLU A 332 -8.99 -4.56 17.54
N TRP A 333 -9.96 -5.35 18.03
CA TRP A 333 -9.86 -6.08 19.29
C TRP A 333 -8.71 -7.09 19.28
N LEU A 334 -8.58 -7.89 18.23
CA LEU A 334 -7.44 -8.81 18.06
C LEU A 334 -6.11 -8.05 17.95
N SER A 335 -6.09 -6.98 17.15
CA SER A 335 -4.90 -6.14 16.98
C SER A 335 -4.42 -5.54 18.31
N GLU A 336 -5.34 -5.10 19.16
CA GLU A 336 -5.01 -4.61 20.50
C GLU A 336 -4.51 -5.73 21.40
N LYS A 337 -5.21 -6.87 21.44
CA LYS A 337 -4.84 -8.07 22.22
C LYS A 337 -3.42 -8.55 21.91
N TYR A 338 -3.03 -8.54 20.64
CA TYR A 338 -1.70 -8.98 20.18
C TYR A 338 -0.67 -7.85 20.05
N GLY A 339 -0.97 -6.64 20.55
CA GLY A 339 -0.01 -5.54 20.59
C GLY A 339 0.39 -4.99 19.22
N VAL A 340 -0.45 -5.16 18.19
CA VAL A 340 -0.22 -4.60 16.86
C VAL A 340 -0.16 -3.07 16.96
N PRO A 341 0.88 -2.41 16.39
CA PRO A 341 0.99 -0.95 16.39
C PRO A 341 -0.24 -0.29 15.78
N GLU A 342 -0.72 0.81 16.39
CA GLU A 342 -1.96 1.50 15.97
C GLU A 342 -1.99 1.84 14.47
N GLU A 343 -0.84 2.25 13.89
CA GLU A 343 -0.74 2.57 12.46
C GLU A 343 -0.91 1.38 11.51
N LYS A 344 -0.77 0.14 12.01
CA LYS A 344 -0.89 -1.10 11.22
C LYS A 344 -2.24 -1.79 11.40
N ARG A 345 -3.07 -1.35 12.36
CA ARG A 345 -4.39 -1.96 12.62
C ARG A 345 -5.39 -1.66 11.50
N LEU A 346 -6.39 -2.53 11.36
CA LEU A 346 -7.39 -2.47 10.28
C LEU A 346 -6.78 -2.48 8.86
N SER A 347 -5.55 -2.95 8.72
CA SER A 347 -4.93 -3.19 7.42
C SER A 347 -5.30 -4.57 6.90
N THR A 348 -5.19 -4.75 5.59
CA THR A 348 -5.45 -6.00 4.90
C THR A 348 -4.35 -6.27 3.87
N PRO A 349 -4.02 -7.55 3.59
CA PRO A 349 -4.42 -8.74 4.35
C PRO A 349 -3.86 -8.73 5.78
N MET A 350 -4.57 -9.35 6.73
CA MET A 350 -4.05 -9.54 8.08
C MET A 350 -4.44 -10.93 8.59
N VAL A 351 -3.46 -11.66 9.10
CA VAL A 351 -3.62 -13.05 9.54
C VAL A 351 -3.25 -13.16 11.01
N PHE A 352 -4.09 -13.83 11.80
CA PHE A 352 -3.82 -14.21 13.19
C PHE A 352 -3.86 -15.73 13.32
N VAL A 353 -2.82 -16.32 13.88
CA VAL A 353 -2.77 -17.77 14.22
C VAL A 353 -2.01 -17.95 15.53
N GLY A 354 -2.68 -18.46 16.56
CA GLY A 354 -2.09 -18.55 17.91
C GLY A 354 -1.66 -17.18 18.44
N GLU A 355 -0.35 -16.95 18.53
CA GLU A 355 0.28 -15.69 18.95
C GLU A 355 0.89 -14.90 17.78
N ASP A 356 0.89 -15.47 16.57
CA ASP A 356 1.45 -14.84 15.39
C ASP A 356 0.47 -13.90 14.71
N VAL A 357 1.01 -12.78 14.25
CA VAL A 357 0.30 -11.81 13.42
C VAL A 357 1.15 -11.52 12.18
N LEU A 358 0.59 -11.74 10.99
CA LEU A 358 1.18 -11.35 9.72
C LEU A 358 0.36 -10.23 9.09
N ILE A 359 1.03 -9.16 8.67
CA ILE A 359 0.38 -7.92 8.23
C ILE A 359 0.84 -7.53 6.82
N GLY A 360 -0.11 -7.33 5.91
CA GLY A 360 0.13 -6.83 4.56
C GLY A 360 1.08 -7.73 3.78
N GLU A 361 2.23 -7.18 3.38
CA GLU A 361 3.28 -7.89 2.61
C GLU A 361 3.92 -9.07 3.37
N GLU A 362 3.72 -9.15 4.69
CA GLU A 362 4.21 -10.27 5.50
C GLU A 362 3.30 -11.52 5.38
N ALA A 363 2.04 -11.37 4.94
CA ALA A 363 1.07 -12.46 4.83
C ALA A 363 1.28 -13.27 3.52
N ILE A 364 2.48 -13.81 3.35
CA ILE A 364 2.89 -14.59 2.18
C ILE A 364 3.24 -16.03 2.56
N LEU A 365 3.22 -16.94 1.59
CA LEU A 365 3.46 -18.38 1.79
C LEU A 365 4.68 -18.68 2.69
N ASP A 366 5.81 -18.03 2.43
CA ASP A 366 7.08 -18.21 3.17
C ASP A 366 6.98 -17.91 4.66
N ASN A 367 6.08 -17.02 5.06
CA ASN A 367 5.84 -16.67 6.46
C ASN A 367 4.64 -17.44 7.05
N LEU A 368 3.63 -17.75 6.23
CA LEU A 368 2.45 -18.51 6.63
C LEU A 368 2.80 -19.95 7.02
N LEU A 369 3.65 -20.61 6.22
CA LEU A 369 4.10 -21.98 6.50
C LEU A 369 4.78 -22.13 7.87
N PRO A 370 5.82 -21.35 8.22
CA PRO A 370 6.45 -21.44 9.54
C PRO A 370 5.58 -20.88 10.67
N ALA A 371 4.65 -19.96 10.40
CA ALA A 371 3.68 -19.52 11.41
C ALA A 371 2.72 -20.67 11.79
N VAL A 372 2.09 -21.33 10.81
CA VAL A 372 1.22 -22.48 11.06
C VAL A 372 1.99 -23.69 11.58
N GLY A 373 3.19 -23.93 11.06
CA GLY A 373 4.05 -25.04 11.46
C GLY A 373 4.42 -25.06 12.95
N ARG A 374 4.46 -23.90 13.61
CA ARG A 374 4.69 -23.79 15.06
C ARG A 374 3.57 -24.40 15.89
N TYR A 375 2.35 -24.41 15.36
CA TYR A 375 1.16 -24.95 16.02
C TYR A 375 0.79 -26.36 15.53
N ALA A 376 1.64 -26.99 14.71
CA ALA A 376 1.33 -28.28 14.09
C ALA A 376 1.10 -29.42 15.09
N ALA A 377 1.81 -29.40 16.22
CA ALA A 377 1.74 -30.46 17.25
C ALA A 377 0.61 -30.22 18.25
N GLU A 378 0.44 -28.98 18.73
CA GLU A 378 -0.46 -28.63 19.83
C GLU A 378 -1.81 -28.07 19.36
N GLY A 379 -1.91 -27.68 18.09
CA GLY A 379 -3.02 -26.89 17.58
C GLY A 379 -2.88 -25.41 17.92
N ALA A 380 -3.82 -24.60 17.43
CA ALA A 380 -3.96 -23.20 17.82
C ALA A 380 -5.43 -22.94 18.15
N PRO A 381 -5.75 -22.42 19.35
CA PRO A 381 -7.13 -22.17 19.74
C PRO A 381 -7.74 -21.04 18.91
N ARG A 382 -9.08 -20.98 18.88
CA ARG A 382 -9.83 -19.89 18.26
C ARG A 382 -9.79 -18.66 19.17
N THR A 383 -8.81 -17.78 18.96
CA THR A 383 -8.47 -16.71 19.92
C THR A 383 -9.49 -15.57 20.03
N TRP A 384 -10.52 -15.60 19.19
CA TRP A 384 -11.67 -14.69 19.13
C TRP A 384 -13.00 -15.32 19.57
N GLU A 385 -12.98 -16.45 20.26
CA GLU A 385 -14.20 -17.06 20.81
C GLU A 385 -14.87 -16.15 21.86
N ASP A 386 -14.05 -15.49 22.69
CA ASP A 386 -14.49 -14.51 23.69
C ASP A 386 -14.57 -13.07 23.13
N PHE A 387 -14.72 -12.91 21.82
CA PHE A 387 -14.80 -11.58 21.22
C PHE A 387 -16.03 -10.83 21.75
N ASP A 388 -15.77 -9.70 22.41
CA ASP A 388 -16.79 -8.75 22.81
C ASP A 388 -16.88 -7.62 21.77
N PRO A 389 -17.99 -7.53 21.01
CA PRO A 389 -18.21 -6.47 20.05
C PRO A 389 -18.10 -5.07 20.65
N GLU A 390 -18.51 -4.88 21.91
CA GLU A 390 -18.47 -3.58 22.57
C GLU A 390 -17.02 -3.14 22.82
N ALA A 391 -16.14 -4.04 23.28
CA ALA A 391 -14.73 -3.76 23.50
C ALA A 391 -13.97 -3.40 22.21
N GLY A 392 -14.23 -4.13 21.11
CA GLY A 392 -13.64 -3.82 19.80
C GLY A 392 -14.11 -2.48 19.25
N GLU A 393 -15.39 -2.14 19.44
CA GLU A 393 -15.92 -0.83 19.07
C GLU A 393 -15.36 0.30 19.94
N GLU A 394 -15.14 0.08 21.24
CA GLU A 394 -14.50 1.03 22.16
C GLU A 394 -13.06 1.40 21.75
N GLY A 395 -12.26 0.46 21.24
CA GLY A 395 -10.92 0.73 20.71
C GLY A 395 -10.96 1.66 19.47
N ILE A 396 -11.85 1.37 18.53
CA ILE A 396 -12.09 2.20 17.33
C ILE A 396 -12.59 3.59 17.75
N LEU A 397 -13.46 3.63 18.75
CA LEU A 397 -14.02 4.83 19.36
C LEU A 397 -12.97 5.71 20.03
N ALA A 398 -12.09 5.13 20.85
CA ALA A 398 -11.02 5.84 21.52
C ALA A 398 -10.10 6.51 20.49
N ARG A 399 -9.80 5.82 19.38
CA ARG A 399 -9.04 6.38 18.26
C ARG A 399 -9.80 7.50 17.54
N PHE A 400 -11.10 7.35 17.33
CA PHE A 400 -11.92 8.41 16.74
C PHE A 400 -12.08 9.63 17.66
N GLN A 401 -12.08 9.42 18.97
CA GLN A 401 -12.13 10.50 19.95
C GLN A 401 -10.77 11.19 20.09
N SER A 402 -9.67 10.46 19.90
CA SER A 402 -8.33 11.04 19.82
C SER A 402 -8.11 11.84 18.53
N LEU A 403 -8.85 11.54 17.45
CA LEU A 403 -9.07 12.45 16.32
C LEU A 403 -9.87 13.68 16.78
N GLY A 404 -9.17 14.61 17.43
CA GLY A 404 -9.77 15.82 17.97
C GLY A 404 -10.46 16.65 16.87
N ALA A 405 -11.48 17.42 17.27
CA ALA A 405 -12.16 18.36 16.37
C ALA A 405 -11.18 19.28 15.61
N LEU A 406 -10.01 19.57 16.20
CA LEU A 406 -8.93 20.32 15.56
C LEU A 406 -8.35 19.62 14.31
N THR A 407 -8.23 18.30 14.33
CA THR A 407 -7.78 17.49 13.19
C THR A 407 -8.80 17.54 12.07
N VAL A 408 -10.09 17.39 12.40
CA VAL A 408 -11.19 17.51 11.42
C VAL A 408 -11.27 18.92 10.83
N LEU A 409 -11.13 19.95 11.68
CA LEU A 409 -11.09 21.35 11.25
C LEU A 409 -9.92 21.61 10.29
N GLY A 410 -8.73 21.13 10.65
CA GLY A 410 -7.51 21.27 9.86
C GLY A 410 -7.62 20.53 8.53
N ALA A 411 -8.09 19.29 8.55
CA ALA A 411 -8.28 18.46 7.36
C ALA A 411 -9.25 19.11 6.37
N GLY A 412 -10.43 19.54 6.84
CA GLY A 412 -11.42 20.23 6.00
C GLY A 412 -10.85 21.53 5.42
N LEU A 413 -10.14 22.34 6.22
CA LEU A 413 -9.55 23.59 5.75
C LEU A 413 -8.43 23.36 4.72
N ILE A 414 -7.57 22.35 4.94
CA ILE A 414 -6.48 21.99 4.02
C ILE A 414 -7.06 21.51 2.69
N ASP A 415 -8.08 20.65 2.72
CA ASP A 415 -8.76 20.19 1.51
C ASP A 415 -9.46 21.35 0.78
N GLY A 416 -10.10 22.28 1.52
CA GLY A 416 -10.72 23.48 0.94
C GLY A 416 -9.75 24.45 0.28
N LEU A 417 -8.45 24.33 0.55
CA LEU A 417 -7.36 25.10 -0.08
C LEU A 417 -6.65 24.32 -1.19
N ASN A 418 -7.22 23.20 -1.64
CA ASN A 418 -6.61 22.39 -2.67
C ASN A 418 -6.44 23.15 -4.02
N PRO A 419 -5.51 22.75 -4.89
CA PRO A 419 -5.21 23.50 -6.12
C PRO A 419 -6.35 23.52 -7.14
N CYS A 420 -7.24 22.52 -7.12
CA CYS A 420 -8.42 22.42 -7.98
C CYS A 420 -9.49 23.44 -7.56
N ALA A 421 -9.85 23.47 -6.27
CA ALA A 421 -10.76 24.41 -5.64
C ALA A 421 -10.25 25.84 -5.74
N PHE A 422 -8.94 26.04 -5.57
CA PHE A 422 -8.34 27.35 -5.75
C PHE A 422 -8.42 27.84 -7.21
N ALA A 423 -8.23 26.95 -8.19
CA ALA A 423 -8.33 27.31 -9.61
C ALA A 423 -9.77 27.70 -9.99
N THR A 424 -10.77 26.97 -9.50
CA THR A 424 -12.18 27.27 -9.74
C THR A 424 -12.59 28.57 -9.08
N LEU A 425 -12.14 28.81 -7.85
CA LEU A 425 -12.33 30.07 -7.12
C LEU A 425 -11.73 31.27 -7.87
N VAL A 426 -10.48 31.18 -8.32
CA VAL A 426 -9.84 32.27 -9.09
C VAL A 426 -10.55 32.52 -10.42
N PHE A 427 -10.98 31.46 -11.11
CA PHE A 427 -11.76 31.57 -12.33
C PHE A 427 -13.10 32.29 -12.09
N PHE A 428 -13.84 31.89 -11.06
CA PHE A 428 -15.12 32.51 -10.70
C PHE A 428 -14.95 33.98 -10.29
N VAL A 429 -13.98 34.29 -9.43
CA VAL A 429 -13.68 35.67 -9.02
C VAL A 429 -13.28 36.52 -10.23
N SER A 430 -12.43 35.99 -11.11
CA SER A 430 -12.03 36.69 -12.34
C SER A 430 -13.22 36.93 -13.26
N TYR A 431 -14.10 35.93 -13.41
CA TYR A 431 -15.32 36.04 -14.21
C TYR A 431 -16.28 37.10 -13.68
N MET A 432 -16.52 37.14 -12.36
CA MET A 432 -17.37 38.16 -11.73
C MET A 432 -16.77 39.56 -11.87
N ALA A 433 -15.45 39.69 -11.73
CA ALA A 433 -14.74 40.94 -11.99
C ALA A 433 -14.88 41.40 -13.45
N PHE A 434 -14.86 40.49 -14.43
CA PHE A 434 -14.97 40.81 -15.85
C PHE A 434 -16.40 41.09 -16.32
N THR A 435 -17.41 40.47 -15.71
CA THR A 435 -18.82 40.65 -16.06
C THR A 435 -19.42 41.95 -15.51
N GLY A 436 -18.68 42.66 -14.65
CA GLY A 436 -19.14 43.91 -14.04
C GLY A 436 -20.29 43.74 -13.06
N ARG A 437 -20.64 42.49 -12.69
CA ARG A 437 -21.69 42.19 -11.72
C ARG A 437 -21.24 42.58 -10.32
N ARG A 438 -22.09 43.29 -9.59
CA ARG A 438 -21.80 43.84 -8.26
C ARG A 438 -22.96 43.60 -7.29
N GLY A 439 -22.65 43.59 -6.00
CA GLY A 439 -23.67 43.51 -4.95
C GLY A 439 -24.31 42.13 -4.83
N ARG A 440 -25.64 42.08 -4.73
CA ARG A 440 -26.39 40.86 -4.38
C ARG A 440 -26.27 39.72 -5.40
N GLU A 441 -26.06 40.02 -6.68
CA GLU A 441 -25.92 38.98 -7.71
C GLU A 441 -24.69 38.10 -7.51
N VAL A 442 -23.57 38.69 -7.06
CA VAL A 442 -22.33 37.96 -6.72
C VAL A 442 -22.58 37.03 -5.54
N LEU A 443 -23.33 37.51 -4.54
CA LEU A 443 -23.67 36.73 -3.36
C LEU A 443 -24.56 35.52 -3.73
N PHE A 444 -25.61 35.70 -4.53
CA PHE A 444 -26.49 34.60 -4.92
C PHE A 444 -25.77 33.53 -5.75
N VAL A 445 -24.92 33.93 -6.69
CA VAL A 445 -24.11 33.02 -7.50
C VAL A 445 -23.08 32.29 -6.63
N GLY A 446 -22.40 33.02 -5.75
CA GLY A 446 -21.41 32.45 -4.84
C GLY A 446 -22.01 31.46 -3.84
N VAL A 447 -23.16 31.79 -3.25
CA VAL A 447 -23.91 30.91 -2.35
C VAL A 447 -24.37 29.64 -3.09
N ALA A 448 -24.88 29.76 -4.32
CA ALA A 448 -25.31 28.59 -5.07
C ALA A 448 -24.15 27.65 -5.45
N PHE A 449 -23.01 28.20 -5.86
CA PHE A 449 -21.80 27.42 -6.10
C PHE A 449 -21.31 26.72 -4.82
N THR A 450 -21.17 27.48 -3.73
CA THR A 450 -20.83 27.01 -2.37
C THR A 450 -21.76 25.89 -1.91
N LEU A 451 -23.07 26.03 -2.12
CA LEU A 451 -24.07 25.04 -1.75
C LEU A 451 -23.96 23.77 -2.59
N GLY A 452 -23.70 23.89 -3.90
CA GLY A 452 -23.45 22.75 -4.76
C GLY A 452 -22.24 21.94 -4.28
N VAL A 453 -21.16 22.64 -3.91
CA VAL A 453 -19.96 22.02 -3.35
C VAL A 453 -20.24 21.33 -2.02
N PHE A 454 -20.84 22.06 -1.06
CA PHE A 454 -21.18 21.56 0.26
C PHE A 454 -22.09 20.32 0.22
N LEU A 455 -23.17 20.37 -0.57
CA LEU A 455 -24.11 19.27 -0.68
C LEU A 455 -23.49 18.05 -1.35
N THR A 456 -22.59 18.24 -2.31
CA THR A 456 -21.90 17.11 -2.95
C THR A 456 -21.04 16.37 -1.93
N TYR A 457 -20.20 17.08 -1.18
CA TYR A 457 -19.35 16.48 -0.14
C TYR A 457 -20.18 15.85 0.98
N LEU A 458 -21.28 16.47 1.39
CA LEU A 458 -22.18 15.90 2.40
C LEU A 458 -22.87 14.61 1.89
N LEU A 459 -23.43 14.61 0.68
CA LEU A 459 -24.09 13.43 0.09
C LEU A 459 -23.11 12.27 -0.10
N VAL A 460 -21.91 12.60 -0.57
CA VAL A 460 -20.81 11.65 -0.72
C VAL A 460 -20.40 11.06 0.62
N GLY A 461 -20.22 11.91 1.65
CA GLY A 461 -19.85 11.50 3.00
C GLY A 461 -20.92 10.73 3.78
N VAL A 462 -22.22 10.91 3.47
CA VAL A 462 -23.32 10.13 4.07
C VAL A 462 -23.44 8.72 3.44
N GLY A 463 -22.65 8.41 2.41
CA GLY A 463 -22.52 7.04 1.90
C GLY A 463 -22.97 6.83 0.46
N LEU A 464 -23.21 7.89 -0.32
CA LEU A 464 -23.35 7.75 -1.78
C LEU A 464 -22.11 7.09 -2.41
N LEU A 465 -20.96 7.20 -1.74
CA LEU A 465 -19.72 6.51 -2.12
C LEU A 465 -19.82 4.99 -2.08
N LYS A 466 -20.61 4.36 -1.20
CA LYS A 466 -20.76 2.89 -1.21
C LYS A 466 -21.39 2.38 -2.51
N VAL A 467 -22.38 3.12 -3.03
CA VAL A 467 -23.04 2.83 -4.31
C VAL A 467 -22.14 3.13 -5.50
N VAL A 468 -21.30 4.16 -5.36
CA VAL A 468 -20.37 4.58 -6.41
C VAL A 468 -19.17 3.61 -6.47
N GLN A 469 -18.61 3.19 -5.33
CA GLN A 469 -17.51 2.22 -5.21
C GLN A 469 -17.92 0.77 -5.54
N SER A 470 -19.19 0.38 -5.35
CA SER A 470 -19.68 -0.93 -5.79
C SER A 470 -19.73 -1.06 -7.31
N LEU A 471 -19.58 0.05 -8.05
CA LEU A 471 -19.34 0.03 -9.49
C LEU A 471 -17.83 -0.18 -9.71
N GLY A 472 -17.42 -1.40 -10.08
CA GLY A 472 -16.03 -1.75 -10.40
C GLY A 472 -15.37 -0.92 -11.53
N ILE A 473 -16.11 0.02 -12.13
CA ILE A 473 -15.62 0.99 -13.11
C ILE A 473 -14.64 1.99 -12.46
N LEU A 474 -14.78 2.30 -11.16
CA LEU A 474 -13.97 3.36 -10.53
C LEU A 474 -12.54 2.97 -10.18
N SER A 475 -12.25 1.69 -9.95
CA SER A 475 -10.87 1.23 -9.71
C SER A 475 -10.03 1.36 -10.98
N SER A 476 -10.55 0.86 -12.11
CA SER A 476 -9.92 1.01 -13.43
C SER A 476 -9.87 2.46 -13.90
N LEU A 477 -10.97 3.22 -13.72
CA LEU A 477 -11.02 4.64 -14.08
C LEU A 477 -10.11 5.48 -13.18
N GLY A 478 -9.96 5.11 -11.90
CA GLY A 478 -9.15 5.81 -10.91
C GLY A 478 -7.70 5.95 -11.35
N ARG A 479 -7.08 4.88 -11.88
CA ARG A 479 -5.71 4.91 -12.40
C ARG A 479 -5.55 5.90 -13.55
N TRP A 480 -6.46 5.86 -14.51
CA TRP A 480 -6.46 6.78 -15.65
C TRP A 480 -6.71 8.22 -15.24
N VAL A 481 -7.61 8.45 -14.28
CA VAL A 481 -7.88 9.78 -13.71
C VAL A 481 -6.65 10.30 -12.99
N TYR A 482 -5.98 9.48 -12.18
CA TYR A 482 -4.78 9.86 -11.46
C TYR A 482 -3.62 10.18 -12.41
N LEU A 483 -3.42 9.35 -13.44
CA LEU A 483 -2.39 9.56 -14.48
C LEU A 483 -2.67 10.81 -15.33
N PHE A 484 -3.92 11.00 -15.77
CA PHE A 484 -4.34 12.19 -16.49
C PHE A 484 -4.17 13.45 -15.65
N THR A 485 -4.50 13.37 -14.35
CA THR A 485 -4.35 14.49 -13.42
C THR A 485 -2.88 14.80 -13.15
N ALA A 486 -2.02 13.80 -12.95
CA ALA A 486 -0.58 13.98 -12.82
C ALA A 486 0.03 14.63 -14.06
N LEU A 487 -0.35 14.16 -15.26
CA LEU A 487 0.04 14.75 -16.53
C LEU A 487 -0.44 16.20 -16.67
N LEU A 488 -1.71 16.46 -16.34
CA LEU A 488 -2.29 17.80 -16.35
C LEU A 488 -1.54 18.73 -15.39
N CYS A 489 -1.23 18.28 -14.17
CA CYS A 489 -0.42 19.02 -13.20
C CYS A 489 0.99 19.30 -13.74
N ALA A 490 1.65 18.35 -14.38
CA ALA A 490 2.96 18.55 -15.01
C ALA A 490 2.91 19.59 -16.15
N ILE A 491 1.89 19.52 -17.01
CA ILE A 491 1.66 20.51 -18.08
C ILE A 491 1.38 21.88 -17.47
N LEU A 492 0.49 21.97 -16.47
CA LEU A 492 0.16 23.22 -15.78
C LEU A 492 1.38 23.80 -15.07
N ALA A 493 2.24 22.97 -14.45
CA ALA A 493 3.51 23.39 -13.87
C ALA A 493 4.42 24.00 -14.93
N ALA A 494 4.66 23.31 -16.05
CA ALA A 494 5.52 23.78 -17.13
C ALA A 494 5.00 25.11 -17.72
N LEU A 495 3.70 25.20 -17.99
CA LEU A 495 3.05 26.42 -18.47
C LEU A 495 3.13 27.56 -17.43
N THR A 496 3.00 27.25 -16.15
CA THR A 496 3.08 28.21 -15.04
C THR A 496 4.50 28.75 -14.86
N PHE A 497 5.54 27.92 -14.98
CA PHE A 497 6.93 28.37 -14.98
C PHE A 497 7.29 29.19 -16.23
N ARG A 498 6.72 28.83 -17.40
CA ARG A 498 6.84 29.65 -18.61
C ARG A 498 6.22 31.03 -18.42
N ASP A 499 5.04 31.08 -17.80
CA ASP A 499 4.36 32.34 -17.46
C ASP A 499 5.12 33.13 -16.40
N LEU A 500 5.76 32.46 -15.43
CA LEU A 500 6.65 33.10 -14.45
C LEU A 500 7.84 33.79 -15.14
N ALA A 501 8.48 33.11 -16.10
CA ALA A 501 9.57 33.69 -16.88
C ALA A 501 9.10 34.90 -17.70
N ARG A 502 7.91 34.83 -18.31
CA ARG A 502 7.30 35.95 -19.06
C ARG A 502 6.88 37.11 -18.14
N ALA A 503 6.36 36.82 -16.94
CA ALA A 503 6.02 37.80 -15.92
C ALA A 503 7.26 38.60 -15.49
N ARG A 504 8.37 37.91 -15.22
CA ARG A 504 9.64 38.52 -14.81
C ARG A 504 10.28 39.37 -15.91
N ARG A 505 10.06 39.02 -17.18
CA ARG A 505 10.50 39.82 -18.35
C ARG A 505 9.62 41.06 -18.61
N GLY A 506 8.66 41.37 -17.73
CA GLY A 506 7.79 42.54 -17.88
C GLY A 506 6.74 42.39 -18.99
N LYS A 507 6.48 41.16 -19.44
CA LYS A 507 5.48 40.84 -20.48
C LYS A 507 4.30 40.05 -19.94
N PRO A 508 3.54 40.57 -18.94
CA PRO A 508 2.36 39.89 -18.43
C PRO A 508 1.29 39.74 -19.52
N GLY A 509 1.32 40.55 -20.58
CA GLY A 509 0.50 40.48 -21.79
C GLY A 509 0.51 39.12 -22.50
N GLU A 510 1.68 38.47 -22.58
CA GLU A 510 1.96 37.29 -23.42
C GLU A 510 1.87 35.96 -22.64
N MET A 511 1.28 35.95 -21.45
CA MET A 511 1.11 34.71 -20.66
C MET A 511 0.19 33.72 -21.37
N THR A 512 0.54 32.45 -21.25
CA THR A 512 -0.09 31.30 -21.91
C THR A 512 -1.36 30.88 -21.19
N LEU A 513 -1.35 30.84 -19.86
CA LEU A 513 -2.53 30.59 -19.04
C LEU A 513 -3.32 31.89 -18.88
N LYS A 514 -3.78 32.41 -20.01
CA LYS A 514 -4.77 33.49 -20.09
C LYS A 514 -5.99 32.96 -20.83
N LEU A 515 -7.16 33.47 -20.44
CA LEU A 515 -8.38 33.21 -21.20
C LEU A 515 -8.19 33.70 -22.65
N PRO A 516 -8.23 32.82 -23.67
CA PRO A 516 -7.99 33.21 -25.04
C PRO A 516 -9.05 34.24 -25.50
N LEU A 517 -8.60 35.28 -26.22
CA LEU A 517 -9.46 36.36 -26.73
C LEU A 517 -10.74 35.89 -27.46
N PRO A 518 -10.75 34.83 -28.28
CA PRO A 518 -12.00 34.34 -28.90
C PRO A 518 -12.99 33.75 -27.87
N LEU A 519 -12.50 33.08 -26.82
CA LEU A 519 -13.34 32.57 -25.74
C LEU A 519 -13.89 33.73 -24.90
N ARG A 520 -13.06 34.72 -24.59
CA ARG A 520 -13.47 35.98 -23.95
C ARG A 520 -14.54 36.72 -24.75
N LYS A 521 -14.43 36.76 -26.09
CA LYS A 521 -15.44 37.36 -26.98
C LYS A 521 -16.74 36.55 -27.05
N ARG A 522 -16.68 35.21 -27.09
CA ARG A 522 -17.88 34.35 -27.03
C ARG A 522 -18.60 34.48 -25.71
N ILE A 523 -17.85 34.47 -24.60
CA ILE A 523 -18.38 34.73 -23.25
C ILE A 523 -19.06 36.10 -23.23
N ASN A 524 -18.40 37.16 -23.72
CA ASN A 524 -18.99 38.51 -23.81
C ASN A 524 -20.25 38.58 -24.69
N LYS A 525 -20.39 37.73 -25.72
CA LYS A 525 -21.59 37.68 -26.57
C LYS A 525 -22.78 37.04 -25.84
N VAL A 526 -22.55 35.89 -25.19
CA VAL A 526 -23.56 35.20 -24.34
C VAL A 526 -23.98 36.07 -23.15
N ILE A 527 -23.05 36.87 -22.60
CA ILE A 527 -23.31 37.83 -21.52
C ILE A 527 -24.21 38.99 -22.00
N ARG A 528 -24.01 39.49 -23.23
CA ARG A 528 -24.74 40.66 -23.75
C ARG A 528 -26.17 40.33 -24.18
N GLU A 529 -26.43 39.07 -24.52
CA GLU A 529 -27.75 38.55 -24.89
C GLU A 529 -28.65 38.20 -23.68
N GLY A 530 -28.25 38.59 -22.46
CA GLY A 530 -29.18 38.69 -21.33
C GLY A 530 -29.61 37.36 -20.73
N ALA A 531 -28.68 36.44 -20.47
CA ALA A 531 -28.99 35.28 -19.65
C ALA A 531 -29.42 35.74 -18.23
N GLN A 532 -30.67 35.45 -17.86
CA GLN A 532 -31.29 35.83 -16.59
C GLN A 532 -30.45 35.34 -15.39
N VAL A 533 -30.39 36.13 -14.33
CA VAL A 533 -29.66 35.79 -13.08
C VAL A 533 -30.02 34.38 -12.56
N ARG A 534 -31.28 33.95 -12.73
CA ARG A 534 -31.76 32.60 -12.37
C ARG A 534 -31.02 31.47 -13.09
N ALA A 535 -30.78 31.60 -14.39
CA ALA A 535 -30.02 30.60 -15.15
C ALA A 535 -28.56 30.51 -14.68
N PHE A 536 -27.98 31.64 -14.27
CA PHE A 536 -26.61 31.69 -13.74
C PHE A 536 -26.47 31.06 -12.36
N VAL A 537 -27.44 31.28 -11.47
CA VAL A 537 -27.46 30.64 -10.14
C VAL A 537 -27.52 29.12 -10.29
N GLY A 538 -28.37 28.61 -11.20
CA GLY A 538 -28.45 27.19 -11.52
C GLY A 538 -27.16 26.63 -12.10
N MET A 539 -26.56 27.31 -13.10
CA MET A 539 -25.27 26.87 -13.66
C MET A 539 -24.14 26.88 -12.62
N ALA A 540 -24.13 27.85 -11.70
CA ALA A 540 -23.14 27.92 -10.63
C ALA A 540 -23.27 26.73 -9.66
N PHE A 541 -24.50 26.37 -9.28
CA PHE A 541 -24.75 25.17 -8.47
C PHE A 541 -24.24 23.89 -9.15
N VAL A 542 -24.63 23.68 -10.42
CA VAL A 542 -24.20 22.49 -11.19
C VAL A 542 -22.69 22.46 -11.39
N THR A 543 -22.08 23.63 -11.64
CA THR A 543 -20.62 23.71 -11.75
C THR A 543 -19.95 23.34 -10.43
N GLY A 544 -20.48 23.80 -9.28
CA GLY A 544 -19.99 23.42 -7.96
C GLY A 544 -20.08 21.90 -7.71
N PHE A 545 -21.19 21.29 -8.09
CA PHE A 545 -21.38 19.84 -8.03
C PHE A 545 -20.34 19.08 -8.88
N LEU A 546 -20.22 19.40 -10.16
CA LEU A 546 -19.30 18.72 -11.08
C LEU A 546 -17.84 18.89 -10.67
N VAL A 547 -17.46 20.10 -10.25
CA VAL A 547 -16.11 20.39 -9.75
C VAL A 547 -15.81 19.56 -8.51
N SER A 548 -16.75 19.44 -7.58
CA SER A 548 -16.58 18.65 -6.36
C SER A 548 -16.39 17.16 -6.62
N LEU A 549 -17.07 16.61 -7.63
CA LEU A 549 -16.85 15.22 -8.05
C LEU A 549 -15.43 14.99 -8.59
N ILE A 550 -14.90 15.96 -9.34
CA ILE A 550 -13.52 15.91 -9.85
C ILE A 550 -12.52 16.09 -8.68
N GLU A 551 -12.80 16.97 -7.74
CA GLU A 551 -11.99 17.19 -6.54
C GLU A 551 -11.93 15.94 -5.66
N LEU A 552 -13.05 15.22 -5.49
CA LEU A 552 -13.10 13.96 -4.75
C LEU A 552 -12.10 12.93 -5.30
N ALA A 553 -11.92 12.87 -6.62
CA ALA A 553 -10.95 11.98 -7.26
C ALA A 553 -9.49 12.43 -7.07
N CYS A 554 -9.25 13.72 -6.77
CA CYS A 554 -7.92 14.29 -6.62
C CYS A 554 -7.43 14.35 -5.15
N THR A 555 -8.33 14.65 -4.21
CA THR A 555 -7.99 14.92 -2.80
C THR A 555 -8.90 14.23 -1.78
N GLY A 556 -10.01 13.61 -2.21
CA GLY A 556 -11.07 13.10 -1.34
C GLY A 556 -10.83 11.75 -0.65
N GLN A 557 -9.64 11.16 -0.76
CA GLN A 557 -9.40 9.78 -0.35
C GLN A 557 -8.89 9.60 1.09
N VAL A 558 -8.37 10.65 1.74
CA VAL A 558 -7.62 10.47 2.99
C VAL A 558 -8.51 10.42 4.24
N TYR A 559 -9.59 11.21 4.31
CA TYR A 559 -10.40 11.34 5.56
C TYR A 559 -11.87 10.98 5.40
N LEU A 560 -12.42 11.18 4.19
CA LEU A 560 -13.83 10.95 3.93
C LEU A 560 -14.23 9.47 4.09
N PRO A 561 -13.40 8.47 3.67
CA PRO A 561 -13.69 7.05 3.94
C PRO A 561 -13.75 6.71 5.43
N THR A 562 -12.91 7.32 6.26
CA THR A 562 -12.91 7.13 7.73
C THR A 562 -14.19 7.65 8.35
N ILE A 563 -14.64 8.84 7.97
CA ILE A 563 -15.87 9.45 8.50
C ILE A 563 -17.12 8.67 8.03
N VAL A 564 -17.14 8.23 6.77
CA VAL A 564 -18.20 7.34 6.22
C VAL A 564 -18.28 6.04 7.01
N TYR A 565 -17.13 5.48 7.41
CA TYR A 565 -17.09 4.28 8.23
C TYR A 565 -17.69 4.52 9.62
N VAL A 566 -17.30 5.57 10.34
CA VAL A 566 -17.87 5.86 11.67
C VAL A 566 -19.36 6.20 11.58
N LEU A 567 -19.82 6.80 10.48
CA LEU A 567 -21.25 7.03 10.21
C LEU A 567 -22.07 5.74 10.11
N SER A 568 -21.45 4.61 9.76
CA SER A 568 -22.15 3.33 9.69
C SER A 568 -22.41 2.69 11.06
N GLN A 569 -21.86 3.26 12.14
CA GLN A 569 -22.10 2.81 13.51
C GLN A 569 -23.27 3.58 14.17
N PRO A 570 -24.35 2.90 14.62
CA PRO A 570 -25.58 3.55 15.07
C PRO A 570 -25.39 4.42 16.33
N GLU A 571 -24.51 4.03 17.26
CA GLU A 571 -24.24 4.78 18.49
C GLU A 571 -23.52 6.12 18.22
N LEU A 572 -22.78 6.20 17.11
CA LEU A 572 -21.87 7.31 16.79
C LEU A 572 -22.30 8.12 15.59
N ALA A 573 -23.30 7.65 14.85
CA ALA A 573 -23.80 8.27 13.63
C ALA A 573 -24.07 9.77 13.83
N ALA A 574 -24.65 10.16 14.96
CA ALA A 574 -24.91 11.58 15.26
C ALA A 574 -23.62 12.42 15.37
N ARG A 575 -22.60 11.91 16.06
CA ARG A 575 -21.32 12.62 16.26
C ARG A 575 -20.46 12.60 15.01
N ALA A 576 -20.42 11.48 14.30
CA ALA A 576 -19.75 11.34 13.01
C ALA A 576 -20.39 12.25 11.95
N PHE A 577 -21.72 12.37 11.95
CA PHE A 577 -22.45 13.31 11.11
C PHE A 577 -22.09 14.76 11.44
N LEU A 578 -21.96 15.11 12.72
CA LEU A 578 -21.50 16.43 13.14
C LEU A 578 -20.06 16.72 12.69
N TYR A 579 -19.15 15.75 12.78
CA TYR A 579 -17.79 15.92 12.25
C TYR A 579 -17.76 15.98 10.72
N LEU A 580 -18.61 15.22 10.02
CA LEU A 580 -18.79 15.37 8.56
C LEU A 580 -19.28 16.78 8.23
N LEU A 581 -20.27 17.28 8.95
CA LEU A 581 -20.80 18.63 8.77
C LEU A 581 -19.71 19.68 9.03
N LEU A 582 -18.93 19.51 10.10
CA LEU A 582 -17.82 20.39 10.46
C LEU A 582 -16.72 20.37 9.38
N TYR A 583 -16.36 19.18 8.90
CA TYR A 583 -15.44 18.99 7.78
C TYR A 583 -15.92 19.76 6.55
N CYS A 584 -17.16 19.51 6.12
CA CYS A 584 -17.77 20.19 4.98
C CYS A 584 -17.82 21.71 5.19
N LEU A 585 -18.11 22.19 6.40
CA LEU A 585 -18.13 23.62 6.70
C LEU A 585 -16.74 24.24 6.54
N MET A 586 -15.71 23.60 7.08
CA MET A 586 -14.32 24.06 6.97
C MET A 586 -13.78 23.96 5.55
N PHE A 587 -14.21 22.95 4.80
CA PHE A 587 -13.89 22.80 3.39
C PHE A 587 -14.38 23.97 2.55
N VAL A 588 -15.62 24.42 2.78
CA VAL A 588 -16.21 25.50 1.98
C VAL A 588 -15.89 26.89 2.56
N LEU A 589 -15.33 26.98 3.77
CA LEU A 589 -14.97 28.24 4.42
C LEU A 589 -14.06 29.16 3.57
N PRO A 590 -12.96 28.71 2.95
CA PRO A 590 -12.13 29.56 2.10
C PRO A 590 -12.90 30.22 0.95
N LEU A 591 -13.83 29.47 0.36
CA LEU A 591 -14.67 29.92 -0.74
C LEU A 591 -15.68 30.99 -0.27
N VAL A 592 -16.32 30.76 0.88
CA VAL A 592 -17.22 31.75 1.51
C VAL A 592 -16.47 33.05 1.81
N VAL A 593 -15.26 32.96 2.38
CA VAL A 593 -14.42 34.13 2.69
C VAL A 593 -14.17 34.95 1.43
N VAL A 594 -13.82 34.30 0.32
CA VAL A 594 -13.54 35.00 -0.94
C VAL A 594 -14.78 35.67 -1.52
N PHE A 595 -15.95 35.03 -1.48
CA PHE A 595 -17.20 35.64 -1.94
C PHE A 595 -17.60 36.84 -1.07
N VAL A 596 -17.44 36.75 0.25
CA VAL A 596 -17.70 37.86 1.18
C VAL A 596 -16.76 39.03 0.90
N LEU A 597 -15.46 38.78 0.73
CA LEU A 597 -14.49 39.82 0.36
C LEU A 597 -14.84 40.49 -0.98
N SER A 598 -15.25 39.69 -1.97
CA SER A 598 -15.71 40.20 -3.26
C SER A 598 -17.00 41.04 -3.14
N TYR A 599 -17.89 40.70 -2.20
CA TYR A 599 -19.14 41.44 -1.94
C TYR A 599 -18.89 42.75 -1.22
N LEU A 600 -18.02 42.77 -0.20
CA LEU A 600 -17.65 43.96 0.59
C LEU A 600 -16.85 45.00 -0.21
N GLY A 601 -16.49 44.70 -1.45
CA GLY A 601 -16.02 45.71 -2.38
C GLY A 601 -14.53 46.04 -2.24
N THR A 602 -13.68 45.08 -1.84
CA THR A 602 -12.28 45.13 -2.30
C THR A 602 -12.33 45.28 -3.82
N THR A 603 -12.05 46.48 -4.30
CA THR A 603 -12.27 46.82 -5.71
C THR A 603 -11.56 45.78 -6.56
N SER A 604 -12.24 45.22 -7.55
CA SER A 604 -11.63 44.29 -8.51
C SER A 604 -10.36 44.88 -9.14
N GLU A 605 -10.23 46.21 -9.10
CA GLU A 605 -9.06 46.98 -9.45
C GLU A 605 -7.92 46.88 -8.40
N GLN A 606 -8.17 47.04 -7.09
CA GLN A 606 -7.17 46.83 -6.04
C GLN A 606 -6.73 45.36 -5.94
N LEU A 607 -7.68 44.42 -6.03
CA LEU A 607 -7.36 42.99 -6.05
C LEU A 607 -6.60 42.62 -7.34
N GLY A 608 -7.03 43.16 -8.49
CA GLY A 608 -6.32 43.02 -9.76
C GLY A 608 -4.92 43.63 -9.73
N GLN A 609 -4.73 44.78 -9.07
CA GLN A 609 -3.43 45.42 -8.86
C GLN A 609 -2.56 44.61 -7.89
N PHE A 610 -3.12 44.06 -6.81
CA PHE A 610 -2.42 43.18 -5.88
C PHE A 610 -1.95 41.91 -6.56
N VAL A 611 -2.83 41.26 -7.34
CA VAL A 611 -2.53 40.06 -8.14
C VAL A 611 -1.51 40.39 -9.21
N ASN A 612 -1.63 41.51 -9.94
CA ASN A 612 -0.62 41.96 -10.92
C ASN A 612 0.75 42.20 -10.28
N ARG A 613 0.78 42.87 -9.12
CA ARG A 613 2.01 43.16 -8.36
C ARG A 613 2.69 41.90 -7.85
N HIS A 614 1.91 40.88 -7.49
CA HIS A 614 2.40 39.62 -6.97
C HIS A 614 2.34 38.47 -7.98
N THR A 615 2.08 38.73 -9.27
CA THR A 615 1.87 37.67 -10.27
C THR A 615 3.05 36.71 -10.35
N ALA A 616 4.28 37.22 -10.29
CA ALA A 616 5.47 36.38 -10.27
C ALA A 616 5.62 35.55 -8.98
N SER A 617 5.13 36.03 -7.83
CA SER A 617 5.16 35.25 -6.58
C SER A 617 4.04 34.20 -6.55
N ILE A 618 2.85 34.56 -7.02
CA ILE A 618 1.70 33.65 -7.13
C ILE A 618 2.01 32.53 -8.13
N LYS A 619 2.45 32.86 -9.36
CA LYS A 619 2.85 31.87 -10.37
C LYS A 619 3.96 30.95 -9.87
N LEU A 620 4.91 31.47 -9.09
CA LEU A 620 5.95 30.64 -8.50
C LEU A 620 5.36 29.64 -7.49
N LEU A 621 4.57 30.11 -6.54
CA LEU A 621 3.98 29.26 -5.51
C LEU A 621 3.08 28.18 -6.14
N THR A 622 2.20 28.56 -7.07
CA THR A 622 1.33 27.64 -7.79
C THR A 622 2.13 26.63 -8.64
N GLY A 623 3.22 27.06 -9.27
CA GLY A 623 4.10 26.17 -10.03
C GLY A 623 4.79 25.12 -9.15
N VAL A 624 5.27 25.51 -7.97
CA VAL A 624 5.85 24.58 -6.98
C VAL A 624 4.82 23.58 -6.48
N ILE A 625 3.59 24.03 -6.20
CA ILE A 625 2.50 23.16 -5.77
C ILE A 625 2.14 22.13 -6.86
N PHE A 626 2.03 22.56 -8.13
CA PHE A 626 1.74 21.62 -9.22
C PHE A 626 2.87 20.62 -9.45
N VAL A 627 4.14 21.00 -9.26
CA VAL A 627 5.26 20.04 -9.27
C VAL A 627 5.12 19.07 -8.11
N GLY A 628 4.89 19.54 -6.89
CA GLY A 628 4.72 18.68 -5.71
C GLY A 628 3.60 17.66 -5.90
N LEU A 629 2.43 18.10 -6.38
CA LEU A 629 1.31 17.20 -6.69
C LEU A 629 1.63 16.21 -7.81
N ALA A 630 2.21 16.66 -8.92
CA ALA A 630 2.57 15.76 -10.02
C ALA A 630 3.57 14.69 -9.56
N LEU A 631 4.57 15.08 -8.77
CA LEU A 631 5.58 14.20 -8.20
C LEU A 631 4.97 13.19 -7.20
N TRP A 632 4.12 13.66 -6.29
CA TRP A 632 3.42 12.80 -5.33
C TRP A 632 2.50 11.81 -6.04
N MET A 633 1.68 12.27 -6.99
CA MET A 633 0.76 11.39 -7.71
C MET A 633 1.48 10.37 -8.59
N THR A 634 2.60 10.76 -9.22
CA THR A 634 3.43 9.83 -10.01
C THR A 634 4.09 8.79 -9.11
N TRP A 635 4.50 9.17 -7.90
CA TRP A 635 5.03 8.23 -6.90
C TRP A 635 3.98 7.22 -6.47
N THR A 636 2.78 7.67 -6.10
CA THR A 636 1.67 6.79 -5.68
C THR A 636 1.27 5.82 -6.80
N LEU A 637 1.42 6.22 -8.06
CA LEU A 637 1.17 5.38 -9.23
C LEU A 637 2.31 4.43 -9.60
N ALA A 638 3.54 4.67 -9.15
CA ALA A 638 4.70 3.92 -9.61
C ALA A 638 4.66 2.41 -9.28
N PRO A 639 4.18 1.99 -8.09
CA PRO A 639 3.96 0.56 -7.81
C PRO A 639 2.98 -0.08 -8.79
N LEU A 640 1.95 0.65 -9.24
CA LEU A 640 0.97 0.16 -10.22
C LEU A 640 1.55 -0.08 -11.62
N PHE A 641 2.75 0.42 -11.91
CA PHE A 641 3.47 0.16 -13.16
C PHE A 641 4.67 -0.77 -12.97
N GLY A 642 4.76 -1.49 -11.83
CA GLY A 642 5.88 -2.39 -11.52
C GLY A 642 7.19 -1.65 -11.24
N LEU A 643 7.13 -0.38 -10.85
CA LEU A 643 8.31 0.38 -10.43
C LEU A 643 8.37 0.41 -8.90
N ALA A 644 9.18 -0.48 -8.31
CA ALA A 644 9.50 -0.42 -6.89
C ALA A 644 10.35 0.83 -6.58
N ILE A 645 9.72 1.90 -6.09
CA ILE A 645 10.46 3.10 -5.68
C ILE A 645 10.73 3.02 -4.17
N ALA A 646 11.96 2.61 -3.81
CA ALA A 646 12.41 2.54 -2.42
C ALA A 646 12.16 3.86 -1.65
N TRP A 647 11.63 3.77 -0.42
CA TRP A 647 11.29 4.90 0.46
C TRP A 647 12.40 5.95 0.60
N GLN A 648 13.68 5.57 0.48
CA GLN A 648 14.82 6.49 0.53
C GLN A 648 14.82 7.52 -0.62
N LYS A 649 14.16 7.24 -1.75
CA LYS A 649 13.98 8.20 -2.86
C LYS A 649 12.97 9.30 -2.54
N TRP A 650 12.16 9.18 -1.47
CA TRP A 650 11.25 10.23 -1.02
C TRP A 650 12.01 11.48 -0.55
N LEU A 651 13.17 11.29 0.09
CA LEU A 651 14.08 12.39 0.46
C LEU A 651 14.61 13.14 -0.76
N LEU A 652 14.83 12.45 -1.88
CA LEU A 652 15.23 13.10 -3.14
C LEU A 652 14.09 13.91 -3.74
N MET A 653 12.85 13.40 -3.70
CA MET A 653 11.66 14.10 -4.21
C MET A 653 11.32 15.34 -3.37
N ALA A 654 11.33 15.20 -2.04
CA ALA A 654 11.23 16.32 -1.11
C ALA A 654 12.38 17.31 -1.33
N GLY A 655 13.60 16.80 -1.54
CA GLY A 655 14.78 17.57 -1.90
C GLY A 655 14.62 18.37 -3.19
N VAL A 656 13.98 17.83 -4.22
CA VAL A 656 13.67 18.55 -5.47
C VAL A 656 12.69 19.68 -5.23
N VAL A 657 11.61 19.45 -4.48
CA VAL A 657 10.62 20.50 -4.14
C VAL A 657 11.28 21.61 -3.32
N VAL A 658 12.08 21.25 -2.31
CA VAL A 658 12.84 22.20 -1.48
C VAL A 658 13.87 22.96 -2.31
N ALA A 659 14.62 22.28 -3.18
CA ALA A 659 15.61 22.91 -4.06
C ALA A 659 14.96 23.90 -5.03
N ILE A 660 13.80 23.57 -5.61
CA ILE A 660 13.04 24.48 -6.46
C ILE A 660 12.55 25.68 -5.64
N ALA A 661 12.02 25.46 -4.43
CA ALA A 661 11.56 26.53 -3.54
C ALA A 661 12.71 27.48 -3.13
N VAL A 662 13.86 26.92 -2.77
CA VAL A 662 15.07 27.67 -2.38
C VAL A 662 15.65 28.43 -3.57
N ALA A 663 15.84 27.78 -4.72
CA ALA A 663 16.30 28.42 -5.95
C ALA A 663 15.38 29.58 -6.34
N ALA A 664 14.07 29.39 -6.16
CA ALA A 664 13.10 30.43 -6.43
C ALA A 664 13.13 31.59 -5.43
N ALA A 665 13.35 31.31 -4.15
CA ALA A 665 13.55 32.33 -3.11
C ALA A 665 14.82 33.15 -3.38
N LEU A 666 15.93 32.49 -3.76
CA LEU A 666 17.19 33.13 -4.13
C LEU A 666 17.07 34.00 -5.39
N LEU A 667 16.31 33.56 -6.39
CA LEU A 667 16.03 34.40 -7.57
C LEU A 667 15.19 35.64 -7.19
N ARG A 668 14.26 35.51 -6.24
CA ARG A 668 13.44 36.63 -5.75
C ARG A 668 14.26 37.67 -4.96
N THR A 669 15.25 37.24 -4.18
CA THR A 669 16.15 38.15 -3.46
C THR A 669 17.12 38.86 -4.40
N ARG A 670 17.60 38.16 -5.44
CA ARG A 670 18.45 38.72 -6.51
C ARG A 670 17.74 39.80 -7.32
N ASP A 671 16.48 39.58 -7.69
CA ASP A 671 15.67 40.59 -8.41
C ASP A 671 15.42 41.84 -7.55
N LYS A 672 15.14 41.67 -6.25
CA LYS A 672 14.98 42.81 -5.31
C LYS A 672 16.27 43.62 -5.17
N THR A 673 17.43 42.96 -5.14
CA THR A 673 18.73 43.64 -5.04
C THR A 673 19.09 44.37 -6.32
N GLN A 674 18.87 43.76 -7.50
CA GLN A 674 19.08 44.43 -8.79
C GLN A 674 18.17 45.65 -8.98
N ALA A 675 16.89 45.55 -8.60
CA ALA A 675 15.96 46.68 -8.64
C ALA A 675 16.39 47.84 -7.73
N ARG A 676 16.87 47.52 -6.50
CA ARG A 676 17.43 48.53 -5.57
C ARG A 676 18.70 49.19 -6.12
N MET A 677 19.59 48.43 -6.74
CA MET A 677 20.82 48.98 -7.37
C MET A 677 20.49 49.87 -8.57
N ALA A 678 19.53 49.48 -9.41
CA ALA A 678 19.07 50.29 -10.54
C ALA A 678 18.41 51.60 -10.08
N ALA A 679 17.62 51.56 -9.01
CA ALA A 679 17.03 52.76 -8.41
C ALA A 679 18.09 53.69 -7.79
N ARG A 680 19.12 53.15 -7.14
CA ARG A 680 20.28 53.93 -6.65
C ARG A 680 21.07 54.59 -7.78
N ARG A 681 21.33 53.87 -8.89
CA ARG A 681 22.01 54.43 -10.07
C ARG A 681 21.21 55.53 -10.79
N ARG A 682 19.88 55.48 -10.74
CA ARG A 682 19.02 56.57 -11.27
C ARG A 682 19.05 57.80 -10.37
N ARG A 683 19.05 57.62 -9.04
CA ARG A 683 19.19 58.71 -8.07
C ARG A 683 20.57 59.35 -8.01
N SER A 684 21.62 58.68 -8.48
CA SER A 684 22.97 59.26 -8.56
C SER A 684 23.26 59.94 -9.91
N ARG A 685 22.33 59.86 -10.87
CA ARG A 685 22.42 60.48 -12.21
C ARG A 685 21.45 61.65 -12.40
N ALA A 686 20.49 61.81 -11.50
CA ALA A 686 19.63 62.98 -11.35
C ALA A 686 20.21 63.82 -10.20
#